data_AF-A0A7C7NA91-F1
#
_entry.id   AF-A0A7C7NA91-F1
#
_cell.length_a   1.000
_cell.length_b   1.000
_cell.length_c   1.000
_cell.angle_alpha   90.00
_cell.angle_beta   90.00
_cell.angle_gamma   90.00
#
_symmetry.space_group_name_H-M   'P 1'
#
loop_
_entity.id
_entity.type
_entity.pdbx_description
1 polymer ?
#
loop_
_entity_poly.entity_id
_entity_poly.type
_entity_poly.pdbx_seq_one_letter_code
_entity_poly.pdbx_strand_id
1 'polypeptide(L)'
;MKLSRTVVLILLTAVYAFLPEGHQSPSVSRSVNHENWDGNNISSNVGNHGDVASYHTYGVSGLEWPIGSGNYAIFQDGFWLASGIADGNYEIRTAATQYDTEYIPGVTGSDPDSSVYRIYMLSADDGPSSQDWIDWPVDQGAPWIDNDSDGNYDPNVDQPEIMGDLFYWYVMNDTSQEMHNSLYGTNPLGVEVRTSVFGFDNIYPLENTLFMKWNFTNVGSTHLDSVFFGRWSDIDIGEPFNDLAGVDTTLGLAYCYNDSVDYSYGIKPPAVGYVILQTPIVPSPGDTAWVSGNEVNDFRNSSINAFINFQYNYYNPPFYAREVYRYLNGRNRYGDAIIDPTTNAETKFMYNGDPVNDTGWVQTSWGDRRFLFSAGPFTLAPGDTQEVVEAIIISQGASDVLSVASLREDTKWVRNTWESNFTQMGAPATVRETNIPHNTESNGPFDLHFSIKSNPGWVSAPLWFVYDVNGVLDSTVLQAVNDTLFQASIPGLSNITGTTEFKYWIKILTNTNTTMTWPSAAPPNYNSFIFGPDTTAPFIGGLTKTNAVHIQLPVQKKIHVTAIEDDRFGTYLPLLHWQVNDGNISSVEMVDDSMQVSWNMWAETWSGVISTSVSDLSDSLFYWASVRDSSTAQNEGTSEKGQIQLSIRDTVGFWYDAQYDDMADWDMFTYGEFQNGFVYDDLDWGRVLISHLNANDDTEDTLTYSRILDLSGFDDVWLTIPMAANFRDNPNFGVLEFSDDGEFWTPRQTFTGNISPRWLHYDLSAYTNQDHFQFRFRVHCESQFTEWVIDDIVLHSDSTVLGIENNPLLPIKFSLHQ
;
A
#
# COMPACT_ATOMS: atom_id res chain seq x y z
N MET A 1 3.33 -45.89 -2.79
CA MET A 1 3.19 -45.33 -1.42
C MET A 1 2.87 -43.86 -1.58
N LYS A 2 1.93 -43.35 -0.78
CA LYS A 2 1.09 -42.17 -1.05
C LYS A 2 1.86 -40.87 -1.37
N LEU A 3 1.43 -40.18 -2.44
CA LEU A 3 1.68 -38.75 -2.66
C LEU A 3 0.84 -37.96 -1.65
N SER A 4 1.51 -37.20 -0.79
CA SER A 4 0.90 -36.21 0.09
C SER A 4 0.71 -34.91 -0.71
N ARG A 5 -0.55 -34.48 -0.86
CA ARG A 5 -0.91 -33.17 -1.40
C ARG A 5 -0.70 -32.13 -0.29
N THR A 6 0.25 -31.23 -0.46
CA THR A 6 0.34 -30.01 0.36
C THR A 6 -0.64 -29.00 -0.22
N VAL A 7 -1.70 -28.72 0.53
CA VAL A 7 -2.63 -27.61 0.26
C VAL A 7 -1.94 -26.35 0.75
N VAL A 8 -1.61 -25.44 -0.17
CA VAL A 8 -1.20 -24.08 0.16
C VAL A 8 -2.46 -23.30 0.51
N LEU A 9 -2.60 -22.92 1.78
CA LEU A 9 -3.66 -22.03 2.24
C LEU A 9 -3.18 -20.60 1.98
N ILE A 10 -3.72 -19.95 0.96
CA ILE A 10 -3.53 -18.51 0.74
C ILE A 10 -4.47 -17.80 1.71
N LEU A 11 -3.90 -17.17 2.74
CA LEU A 11 -4.63 -16.25 3.62
C LEU A 11 -4.82 -14.93 2.87
N LEU A 12 -6.02 -14.73 2.32
CA LEU A 12 -6.50 -13.43 1.87
C LEU A 12 -6.75 -12.56 3.11
N THR A 13 -5.92 -11.56 3.33
CA THR A 13 -6.20 -10.48 4.28
C THR A 13 -7.23 -9.54 3.66
N ALA A 14 -8.48 -9.62 4.12
CA ALA A 14 -9.49 -8.62 3.81
C ALA A 14 -9.17 -7.33 4.58
N VAL A 15 -8.85 -6.25 3.86
CA VAL A 15 -8.83 -4.90 4.41
C VAL A 15 -10.29 -4.47 4.58
N TYR A 16 -10.71 -4.23 5.82
CA TYR A 16 -12.06 -3.74 6.11
C TYR A 16 -12.10 -2.23 5.90
N ALA A 17 -12.69 -1.77 4.79
CA ALA A 17 -13.16 -0.39 4.67
C ALA A 17 -14.39 -0.20 5.60
N PHE A 18 -14.40 0.88 6.37
CA PHE A 18 -15.54 1.21 7.24
C PHE A 18 -16.69 1.78 6.40
N LEU A 19 -17.85 1.10 6.39
CA LEU A 19 -19.10 1.68 5.89
C LEU A 19 -19.44 2.95 6.72
N PRO A 20 -20.00 4.01 6.12
CA PRO A 20 -20.46 5.18 6.86
C PRO A 20 -21.49 4.81 7.94
N GLU A 21 -21.45 5.49 9.09
CA GLU A 21 -22.42 5.28 10.18
C GLU A 21 -23.87 5.48 9.68
N GLY A 22 -24.66 4.40 9.73
CA GLY A 22 -26.09 4.41 9.36
C GLY A 22 -26.47 3.48 8.19
N HIS A 23 -25.50 2.85 7.53
CA HIS A 23 -25.78 1.92 6.44
C HIS A 23 -26.37 0.59 6.94
N GLN A 24 -27.48 0.17 6.35
CA GLN A 24 -27.91 -1.23 6.41
C GLN A 24 -27.10 -2.02 5.39
N SER A 25 -26.67 -3.24 5.74
CA SER A 25 -26.10 -4.18 4.78
C SER A 25 -27.05 -4.32 3.59
N PRO A 26 -26.54 -4.36 2.34
CA PRO A 26 -27.42 -4.46 1.18
C PRO A 26 -28.27 -5.73 1.31
N SER A 27 -29.58 -5.53 1.38
CA SER A 27 -30.53 -6.60 1.13
C SER A 27 -30.47 -6.88 -0.37
N VAL A 28 -29.52 -7.70 -0.82
CA VAL A 28 -29.54 -8.24 -2.19
C VAL A 28 -30.70 -9.23 -2.24
N SER A 29 -31.91 -8.70 -2.41
CA SER A 29 -33.11 -9.45 -2.71
C SER A 29 -33.54 -9.01 -4.11
N ARG A 30 -33.33 -9.94 -5.06
CA ARG A 30 -33.78 -10.00 -6.48
C ARG A 30 -32.74 -9.66 -7.56
N SER A 31 -32.45 -10.69 -8.37
CA SER A 31 -32.00 -10.72 -9.78
C SER A 31 -30.96 -9.78 -10.39
N VAL A 32 -30.22 -9.04 -9.59
CA VAL A 32 -29.03 -8.36 -10.09
C VAL A 32 -27.99 -9.39 -10.55
N ASN A 33 -27.52 -9.25 -11.79
CA ASN A 33 -26.43 -10.04 -12.35
C ASN A 33 -25.18 -9.18 -12.39
N HIS A 34 -24.11 -9.71 -11.80
CA HIS A 34 -22.77 -9.14 -11.81
C HIS A 34 -21.83 -10.09 -12.55
N GLU A 35 -21.08 -9.57 -13.50
CA GLU A 35 -20.06 -10.33 -14.23
C GLU A 35 -18.73 -9.58 -14.16
N ASN A 36 -17.63 -10.34 -14.07
CA ASN A 36 -16.29 -9.76 -14.02
C ASN A 36 -15.79 -9.49 -15.45
N TRP A 37 -15.76 -8.22 -15.83
CA TRP A 37 -15.18 -7.77 -17.09
C TRP A 37 -13.65 -7.71 -16.96
N ASP A 38 -12.92 -8.45 -17.79
CA ASP A 38 -11.44 -8.56 -17.76
C ASP A 38 -10.82 -8.49 -19.18
N GLY A 39 -11.37 -7.60 -20.01
CA GLY A 39 -11.03 -7.52 -21.44
C GLY A 39 -9.65 -6.96 -21.74
N ASN A 40 -8.93 -6.42 -20.75
CA ASN A 40 -7.58 -5.89 -20.86
C ASN A 40 -6.90 -5.84 -19.48
N ASN A 41 -5.98 -4.90 -19.22
CA ASN A 41 -5.32 -4.79 -17.91
C ASN A 41 -6.26 -4.32 -16.79
N ILE A 42 -7.51 -3.95 -17.09
CA ILE A 42 -8.55 -3.63 -16.11
C ILE A 42 -9.39 -4.88 -15.86
N SER A 43 -9.61 -5.20 -14.58
CA SER A 43 -10.70 -6.09 -14.16
C SER A 43 -11.76 -5.26 -13.43
N SER A 44 -13.01 -5.34 -13.83
CA SER A 44 -14.09 -4.59 -13.21
C SER A 44 -15.33 -5.44 -13.03
N ASN A 45 -15.94 -5.35 -11.85
CA ASN A 45 -17.21 -6.01 -11.58
C ASN A 45 -18.36 -5.16 -12.11
N VAL A 46 -18.97 -5.59 -13.22
CA VAL A 46 -20.04 -4.87 -13.92
C VAL A 46 -21.38 -5.46 -13.53
N GLY A 47 -22.34 -4.62 -13.16
CA GLY A 47 -23.72 -5.02 -12.91
C GLY A 47 -24.67 -4.64 -14.04
N ASN A 48 -25.72 -5.43 -14.24
CA ASN A 48 -26.78 -5.15 -15.23
C ASN A 48 -27.78 -4.04 -14.81
N HIS A 49 -27.39 -3.18 -13.86
CA HIS A 49 -28.25 -2.14 -13.28
C HIS A 49 -27.52 -0.79 -13.08
N GLY A 50 -26.46 -0.56 -13.87
CA GLY A 50 -25.86 0.76 -14.10
C GLY A 50 -24.49 1.00 -13.44
N ASP A 51 -24.01 0.06 -12.62
CA ASP A 51 -22.66 0.04 -12.06
C ASP A 51 -21.69 -0.67 -13.01
N VAL A 52 -20.51 -0.08 -13.18
CA VAL A 52 -19.42 -0.62 -14.03
C VAL A 52 -18.26 -1.08 -13.15
N ALA A 53 -18.04 -0.42 -12.03
CA ALA A 53 -17.19 -0.88 -10.92
C ALA A 53 -18.09 -1.11 -9.69
N SER A 54 -18.22 -2.38 -9.28
CA SER A 54 -19.12 -2.79 -8.19
C SER A 54 -18.43 -3.37 -6.97
N TYR A 55 -18.64 -2.78 -5.78
CA TYR A 55 -18.21 -3.40 -4.51
C TYR A 55 -19.15 -4.51 -4.03
N HIS A 56 -20.37 -4.58 -4.57
CA HIS A 56 -21.46 -5.41 -4.05
C HIS A 56 -21.18 -6.91 -4.11
N THR A 57 -20.40 -7.39 -5.08
CA THR A 57 -20.17 -8.82 -5.28
C THR A 57 -19.18 -9.42 -4.28
N TYR A 58 -18.09 -8.70 -4.00
CA TYR A 58 -16.96 -9.23 -3.24
C TYR A 58 -16.72 -8.49 -1.92
N GLY A 59 -17.39 -7.36 -1.68
CA GLY A 59 -17.16 -6.52 -0.50
C GLY A 59 -15.80 -5.83 -0.49
N VAL A 60 -15.12 -5.80 -1.64
CA VAL A 60 -13.88 -5.07 -1.91
C VAL A 60 -14.12 -4.14 -3.10
N SER A 61 -13.18 -3.24 -3.38
CA SER A 61 -13.28 -2.29 -4.48
C SER A 61 -13.61 -2.97 -5.82
N GLY A 62 -14.47 -2.33 -6.62
CA GLY A 62 -15.05 -2.91 -7.83
C GLY A 62 -14.16 -2.96 -9.05
N LEU A 63 -13.08 -2.16 -9.11
CA LEU A 63 -12.14 -2.13 -10.24
C LEU A 63 -10.69 -2.35 -9.78
N GLU A 64 -10.07 -3.40 -10.31
CA GLU A 64 -8.67 -3.77 -10.12
C GLU A 64 -7.82 -3.32 -11.32
N TRP A 65 -6.66 -2.73 -11.04
CA TRP A 65 -5.65 -2.44 -12.05
C TRP A 65 -4.24 -2.43 -11.45
N PRO A 66 -3.25 -3.07 -12.10
CA PRO A 66 -3.41 -4.04 -13.17
C PRO A 66 -4.16 -5.29 -12.66
N ILE A 67 -4.92 -5.94 -13.53
CA ILE A 67 -5.60 -7.19 -13.22
C ILE A 67 -4.64 -8.22 -12.58
N GLY A 68 -5.07 -8.86 -11.50
CA GLY A 68 -4.30 -9.86 -10.75
C GLY A 68 -3.21 -9.30 -9.82
N SER A 69 -3.10 -7.97 -9.68
CA SER A 69 -2.15 -7.33 -8.75
C SER A 69 -2.64 -7.30 -7.30
N GLY A 70 -3.95 -7.39 -7.08
CA GLY A 70 -4.60 -7.12 -5.79
C GLY A 70 -4.74 -5.62 -5.48
N ASN A 71 -4.37 -4.73 -6.40
CA ASN A 71 -4.48 -3.28 -6.24
C ASN A 71 -5.71 -2.76 -6.98
N TYR A 72 -6.46 -1.88 -6.33
CA TYR A 72 -7.75 -1.38 -6.81
C TYR A 72 -7.72 0.12 -7.01
N ALA A 73 -8.46 0.60 -8.01
CA ALA A 73 -8.50 2.01 -8.39
C ALA A 73 -9.89 2.65 -8.30
N ILE A 74 -10.98 1.87 -8.27
CA ILE A 74 -12.35 2.40 -8.12
C ILE A 74 -13.12 1.49 -7.18
N PHE A 75 -13.74 2.07 -6.15
CA PHE A 75 -14.50 1.32 -5.16
C PHE A 75 -15.91 0.99 -5.67
N GLN A 76 -16.68 2.01 -6.05
CA GLN A 76 -18.03 1.90 -6.61
C GLN A 76 -18.28 3.01 -7.62
N ASP A 77 -19.02 2.72 -8.69
CA ASP A 77 -19.48 3.77 -9.59
C ASP A 77 -20.91 3.56 -10.11
N GLY A 78 -21.39 4.53 -10.89
CA GLY A 78 -22.66 4.45 -11.59
C GLY A 78 -23.00 5.75 -12.32
N PHE A 79 -23.99 5.72 -13.21
CA PHE A 79 -24.49 6.94 -13.83
C PHE A 79 -25.87 7.34 -13.30
N TRP A 80 -26.13 8.63 -13.38
CA TRP A 80 -27.37 9.28 -12.97
C TRP A 80 -27.99 10.00 -14.15
N LEU A 81 -29.32 9.94 -14.23
CA LEU A 81 -30.14 10.82 -15.03
C LEU A 81 -31.03 11.64 -14.10
N ALA A 82 -31.18 12.93 -14.38
CA ALA A 82 -32.17 13.75 -13.69
C ALA A 82 -32.83 14.76 -14.62
N SER A 83 -34.16 14.79 -14.62
CA SER A 83 -34.96 15.80 -15.30
C SER A 83 -35.40 16.88 -14.31
N GLY A 84 -35.45 18.13 -14.75
CA GLY A 84 -36.00 19.24 -13.96
C GLY A 84 -37.44 19.58 -14.32
N ILE A 85 -37.89 19.12 -15.49
CA ILE A 85 -39.20 19.42 -16.05
C ILE A 85 -39.86 18.13 -16.55
N ALA A 86 -41.12 17.91 -16.15
CA ALA A 86 -41.97 16.83 -16.62
C ALA A 86 -43.28 17.42 -17.16
N ASP A 87 -43.57 17.18 -18.44
CA ASP A 87 -44.76 17.69 -19.13
C ASP A 87 -44.95 19.22 -18.98
N GLY A 88 -43.84 19.96 -19.03
CA GLY A 88 -43.80 21.42 -18.90
C GLY A 88 -43.94 21.95 -17.46
N ASN A 89 -44.04 21.07 -16.46
CA ASN A 89 -44.10 21.45 -15.06
C ASN A 89 -42.74 21.24 -14.39
N TYR A 90 -42.39 22.12 -13.44
CA TYR A 90 -41.21 21.90 -12.60
C TYR A 90 -41.47 20.71 -11.66
N GLU A 91 -40.89 19.58 -12.00
CA GLU A 91 -41.00 18.30 -11.30
C GLU A 91 -39.67 17.58 -11.50
N ILE A 92 -38.92 17.37 -10.41
CA ILE A 92 -37.65 16.66 -10.49
C ILE A 92 -37.93 15.16 -10.50
N ARG A 93 -37.35 14.47 -11.47
CA ARG A 93 -37.33 13.01 -11.57
C ARG A 93 -35.89 12.54 -11.73
N THR A 94 -35.52 11.46 -11.07
CA THR A 94 -34.16 10.90 -11.07
C THR A 94 -34.19 9.44 -11.49
N ALA A 95 -33.10 8.95 -12.04
CA ALA A 95 -32.77 7.53 -12.09
C ALA A 95 -31.26 7.40 -11.90
N ALA A 96 -30.84 6.87 -10.76
CA ALA A 96 -29.44 6.88 -10.33
C ALA A 96 -28.94 5.49 -9.91
N THR A 97 -27.68 5.20 -10.26
CA THR A 97 -26.90 4.12 -9.66
C THR A 97 -25.70 4.70 -8.89
N GLN A 98 -25.52 4.22 -7.66
CA GLN A 98 -24.38 4.47 -6.78
C GLN A 98 -24.18 3.20 -5.92
N TYR A 99 -24.07 3.29 -4.59
CA TYR A 99 -24.18 2.14 -3.67
C TYR A 99 -25.55 1.45 -3.63
N ASP A 100 -26.55 2.05 -4.27
CA ASP A 100 -27.89 1.52 -4.49
C ASP A 100 -28.31 1.95 -5.89
N THR A 101 -29.39 1.38 -6.43
CA THR A 101 -29.88 1.70 -7.78
C THR A 101 -31.38 1.97 -7.83
N GLU A 102 -31.78 2.83 -8.75
CA GLU A 102 -33.18 3.05 -9.17
C GLU A 102 -33.52 2.26 -10.45
N TYR A 103 -32.56 1.54 -11.04
CA TYR A 103 -32.75 0.72 -12.24
C TYR A 103 -33.04 -0.75 -11.91
N ILE A 104 -33.80 -1.40 -12.78
CA ILE A 104 -34.02 -2.86 -12.77
C ILE A 104 -33.61 -3.48 -14.11
N PRO A 105 -33.19 -4.75 -14.12
CA PRO A 105 -32.88 -5.45 -15.37
C PRO A 105 -34.08 -5.57 -16.30
N GLY A 106 -33.81 -5.48 -17.60
CA GLY A 106 -34.77 -5.76 -18.66
C GLY A 106 -35.46 -4.53 -19.26
N VAL A 107 -36.36 -4.81 -20.21
CA VAL A 107 -37.20 -3.80 -20.86
C VAL A 107 -38.42 -3.47 -19.99
N THR A 108 -39.10 -2.37 -20.27
CA THR A 108 -40.24 -1.91 -19.48
C THR A 108 -41.36 -2.94 -19.44
N GLY A 109 -41.83 -3.21 -18.22
CA GLY A 109 -42.90 -4.18 -17.97
C GLY A 109 -42.48 -5.64 -18.01
N SER A 110 -41.18 -5.93 -18.19
CA SER A 110 -40.66 -7.29 -18.06
C SER A 110 -40.56 -7.74 -16.60
N ASP A 111 -40.39 -9.04 -16.39
CA ASP A 111 -40.01 -9.59 -15.10
C ASP A 111 -38.49 -9.38 -14.90
N PRO A 112 -38.04 -8.52 -13.97
CA PRO A 112 -36.62 -8.29 -13.73
C PRO A 112 -35.92 -9.55 -13.20
N ASP A 113 -36.66 -10.51 -12.64
CA ASP A 113 -36.11 -11.79 -12.18
C ASP A 113 -35.87 -12.81 -13.30
N SER A 114 -36.20 -12.47 -14.54
CA SER A 114 -36.00 -13.36 -15.68
C SER A 114 -34.53 -13.51 -16.06
N SER A 115 -34.06 -14.75 -16.24
CA SER A 115 -32.68 -15.05 -16.60
C SER A 115 -32.24 -14.55 -17.98
N VAL A 116 -33.16 -14.04 -18.80
CA VAL A 116 -32.86 -13.46 -20.12
C VAL A 116 -32.38 -12.01 -20.03
N TYR A 117 -32.59 -11.34 -18.90
CA TYR A 117 -32.11 -9.96 -18.65
C TYR A 117 -30.82 -9.98 -17.85
N ARG A 118 -29.82 -10.65 -18.41
CA ARG A 118 -28.46 -10.77 -17.86
C ARG A 118 -27.46 -9.99 -18.70
N ILE A 119 -26.21 -9.95 -18.25
CA ILE A 119 -25.09 -9.50 -19.08
C ILE A 119 -24.78 -10.59 -20.10
N TYR A 120 -24.76 -10.21 -21.38
CA TYR A 120 -24.27 -11.04 -22.48
C TYR A 120 -22.83 -10.66 -22.78
N MET A 121 -21.97 -11.66 -22.91
CA MET A 121 -20.53 -11.51 -22.96
C MET A 121 -19.99 -12.19 -24.22
N LEU A 122 -19.30 -11.43 -25.06
CA LEU A 122 -18.67 -11.93 -26.27
C LEU A 122 -17.24 -11.41 -26.38
N SER A 123 -16.34 -12.29 -26.77
CA SER A 123 -15.00 -11.93 -27.26
C SER A 123 -15.01 -11.76 -28.78
N ALA A 124 -14.03 -11.03 -29.32
CA ALA A 124 -13.91 -10.84 -30.78
C ALA A 124 -13.76 -12.15 -31.59
N ASP A 125 -13.29 -13.22 -30.94
CA ASP A 125 -13.09 -14.53 -31.56
C ASP A 125 -14.31 -15.47 -31.41
N ASP A 126 -15.37 -15.02 -30.72
CA ASP A 126 -16.58 -15.82 -30.57
C ASP A 126 -17.33 -15.99 -31.89
N GLY A 127 -18.12 -17.07 -31.94
CA GLY A 127 -18.91 -17.44 -33.11
C GLY A 127 -20.07 -18.35 -32.72
N PRO A 128 -20.68 -19.07 -33.69
CA PRO A 128 -21.90 -19.87 -33.48
C PRO A 128 -21.80 -21.01 -32.46
N SER A 129 -20.62 -21.25 -31.86
CA SER A 129 -20.42 -22.18 -30.75
C SER A 129 -20.54 -21.55 -29.36
N SER A 130 -20.49 -20.22 -29.26
CA SER A 130 -20.67 -19.50 -28.00
C SER A 130 -22.15 -19.44 -27.64
N GLN A 131 -22.48 -19.64 -26.36
CA GLN A 131 -23.87 -19.62 -25.91
C GLN A 131 -24.48 -18.22 -26.04
N ASP A 132 -23.71 -17.18 -25.72
CA ASP A 132 -24.18 -15.79 -25.79
C ASP A 132 -24.34 -15.32 -27.24
N TRP A 133 -23.60 -15.92 -28.18
CA TRP A 133 -23.80 -15.72 -29.61
C TRP A 133 -25.12 -16.33 -30.07
N ILE A 134 -25.43 -17.56 -29.63
CA ILE A 134 -26.67 -18.25 -30.00
C ILE A 134 -27.88 -17.53 -29.39
N ASP A 135 -27.77 -17.11 -28.13
CA ASP A 135 -28.85 -16.49 -27.37
C ASP A 135 -28.88 -14.96 -27.49
N TRP A 136 -28.15 -14.40 -28.46
CA TRP A 136 -27.96 -12.95 -28.59
C TRP A 136 -29.31 -12.21 -28.62
N PRO A 137 -29.54 -11.22 -27.73
CA PRO A 137 -30.88 -10.72 -27.44
C PRO A 137 -31.30 -9.61 -28.42
N VAL A 138 -31.39 -9.94 -29.70
CA VAL A 138 -31.80 -9.01 -30.78
C VAL A 138 -33.19 -8.44 -30.53
N ASP A 139 -34.10 -9.22 -29.97
CA ASP A 139 -35.46 -8.80 -29.60
C ASP A 139 -35.48 -7.74 -28.48
N GLN A 140 -34.42 -7.67 -27.68
CA GLN A 140 -34.20 -6.64 -26.66
C GLN A 140 -33.46 -5.40 -27.24
N GLY A 141 -33.01 -5.49 -28.50
CA GLY A 141 -32.34 -4.42 -29.24
C GLY A 141 -30.82 -4.47 -29.19
N ALA A 142 -30.22 -5.65 -28.96
CA ALA A 142 -28.79 -5.82 -29.10
C ALA A 142 -28.34 -5.66 -30.57
N PRO A 143 -27.18 -5.02 -30.82
CA PRO A 143 -26.72 -4.75 -32.17
C PRO A 143 -26.20 -6.03 -32.86
N TRP A 144 -26.49 -6.17 -34.14
CA TRP A 144 -26.13 -7.33 -34.96
C TRP A 144 -26.05 -6.97 -36.44
N ILE A 145 -25.34 -7.80 -37.20
CA ILE A 145 -25.15 -7.67 -38.64
C ILE A 145 -25.99 -8.76 -39.33
N ASP A 146 -26.99 -8.31 -40.08
CA ASP A 146 -27.84 -9.14 -40.93
C ASP A 146 -27.13 -9.44 -42.26
N ASN A 147 -26.48 -10.61 -42.31
CA ASN A 147 -25.59 -10.98 -43.41
C ASN A 147 -26.36 -11.42 -44.67
N ASP A 148 -27.57 -11.95 -44.51
CA ASP A 148 -28.42 -12.38 -45.62
C ASP A 148 -29.59 -11.43 -45.95
N SER A 149 -29.76 -10.38 -45.13
CA SER A 149 -30.74 -9.32 -45.27
C SER A 149 -32.20 -9.80 -45.15
N ASP A 150 -32.46 -10.84 -44.35
CA ASP A 150 -33.80 -11.39 -44.14
C ASP A 150 -34.58 -10.77 -42.95
N GLY A 151 -33.89 -9.99 -42.11
CA GLY A 151 -34.44 -9.29 -40.95
C GLY A 151 -34.67 -10.14 -39.70
N ASN A 152 -34.20 -11.39 -39.66
CA ASN A 152 -34.27 -12.29 -38.52
C ASN A 152 -32.86 -12.79 -38.18
N TYR A 153 -32.53 -12.84 -36.89
CA TYR A 153 -31.24 -13.34 -36.47
C TYR A 153 -31.17 -14.87 -36.56
N ASP A 154 -30.35 -15.41 -37.47
CA ASP A 154 -29.88 -16.81 -37.48
C ASP A 154 -28.41 -16.84 -37.05
N PRO A 155 -28.06 -17.40 -35.87
CA PRO A 155 -26.68 -17.41 -35.38
C PRO A 155 -25.71 -18.20 -36.27
N ASN A 156 -26.18 -18.97 -37.28
CA ASN A 156 -25.32 -19.67 -38.25
C ASN A 156 -25.00 -18.84 -39.50
N VAL A 157 -25.74 -17.74 -39.73
CA VAL A 157 -25.63 -16.88 -40.91
C VAL A 157 -25.20 -15.48 -40.50
N ASP A 158 -25.82 -14.96 -39.45
CA ASP A 158 -25.63 -13.63 -38.91
C ASP A 158 -24.63 -13.61 -37.75
N GLN A 159 -24.29 -12.40 -37.32
CA GLN A 159 -23.36 -12.21 -36.23
C GLN A 159 -23.73 -10.99 -35.36
N PRO A 160 -23.51 -11.07 -34.04
CA PRO A 160 -23.49 -9.89 -33.18
C PRO A 160 -22.50 -8.83 -33.69
N GLU A 161 -22.82 -7.55 -33.50
CA GLU A 161 -21.90 -6.45 -33.79
C GLU A 161 -20.99 -6.24 -32.56
N ILE A 162 -19.92 -7.04 -32.50
CA ILE A 162 -18.97 -7.04 -31.37
C ILE A 162 -18.04 -5.82 -31.48
N MET A 163 -17.96 -5.03 -30.41
CA MET A 163 -17.00 -3.93 -30.27
C MET A 163 -15.85 -4.33 -29.34
N GLY A 164 -14.61 -4.08 -29.74
CA GLY A 164 -13.47 -4.42 -28.91
C GLY A 164 -13.10 -5.91 -28.94
N ASP A 165 -12.13 -6.27 -28.11
CA ASP A 165 -11.69 -7.65 -27.92
C ASP A 165 -12.59 -8.40 -26.93
N LEU A 166 -13.20 -7.67 -25.98
CA LEU A 166 -14.26 -8.14 -25.09
C LEU A 166 -15.42 -7.15 -25.06
N PHE A 167 -16.64 -7.65 -25.27
CA PHE A 167 -17.87 -6.89 -25.44
C PHE A 167 -18.97 -7.43 -24.54
N TYR A 168 -19.47 -6.58 -23.65
CA TYR A 168 -20.62 -6.85 -22.78
C TYR A 168 -21.81 -6.03 -23.23
N TRP A 169 -22.99 -6.63 -23.24
CA TRP A 169 -24.24 -5.97 -23.57
C TRP A 169 -25.36 -6.37 -22.62
N TYR A 170 -26.19 -5.39 -22.22
CA TYR A 170 -27.41 -5.63 -21.45
C TYR A 170 -28.41 -4.47 -21.61
N VAL A 171 -29.64 -4.69 -21.12
CA VAL A 171 -30.70 -3.68 -21.06
C VAL A 171 -31.28 -3.58 -19.65
N MET A 172 -31.64 -2.37 -19.24
CA MET A 172 -32.26 -2.06 -17.96
C MET A 172 -33.25 -0.89 -18.09
N ASN A 173 -34.06 -0.64 -17.06
CA ASN A 173 -35.00 0.47 -17.05
C ASN A 173 -35.27 1.02 -15.65
N ASP A 174 -35.76 2.26 -15.55
CA ASP A 174 -36.09 2.90 -14.27
C ASP A 174 -37.59 2.88 -13.93
N THR A 175 -38.40 2.12 -14.66
CA THR A 175 -39.87 2.27 -14.63
C THR A 175 -40.55 1.77 -13.35
N SER A 176 -39.81 1.12 -12.46
CA SER A 176 -40.31 0.60 -11.19
C SER A 176 -40.36 1.69 -10.11
N GLN A 177 -41.56 2.16 -9.78
CA GLN A 177 -41.77 3.12 -8.68
C GLN A 177 -41.25 2.62 -7.32
N GLU A 178 -41.20 1.29 -7.10
CA GLU A 178 -40.69 0.71 -5.86
C GLU A 178 -39.20 1.00 -5.67
N MET A 179 -38.41 0.92 -6.74
CA MET A 179 -36.96 1.14 -6.70
C MET A 179 -36.59 2.60 -6.40
N HIS A 180 -37.43 3.55 -6.77
CA HIS A 180 -37.18 4.98 -6.52
C HIS A 180 -37.31 5.37 -5.04
N ASN A 181 -37.75 4.45 -4.18
CA ASN A 181 -37.82 4.70 -2.74
C ASN A 181 -36.45 4.58 -2.02
N SER A 182 -35.44 3.99 -2.66
CA SER A 182 -34.13 3.72 -2.03
C SER A 182 -33.23 4.96 -1.95
N LEU A 183 -33.17 5.77 -3.02
CA LEU A 183 -32.25 6.89 -3.12
C LEU A 183 -32.92 8.26 -2.90
N TYR A 184 -33.83 8.68 -3.78
CA TYR A 184 -34.27 10.09 -3.81
C TYR A 184 -35.78 10.31 -3.77
N GLY A 185 -36.59 9.24 -3.86
CA GLY A 185 -38.03 9.29 -3.65
C GLY A 185 -38.79 10.03 -4.74
N THR A 186 -38.34 9.97 -6.00
CA THR A 186 -39.02 10.62 -7.13
C THR A 186 -39.94 9.68 -7.90
N ASN A 187 -40.72 10.23 -8.84
CA ASN A 187 -41.40 9.41 -9.84
C ASN A 187 -40.37 8.97 -10.90
N PRO A 188 -40.49 7.75 -11.47
CA PRO A 188 -39.70 7.32 -12.61
C PRO A 188 -39.66 8.32 -13.76
N LEU A 189 -38.48 8.45 -14.37
CA LEU A 189 -38.28 9.12 -15.64
C LEU A 189 -39.06 8.39 -16.74
N GLY A 190 -39.08 7.06 -16.73
CA GLY A 190 -39.71 6.25 -17.78
C GLY A 190 -38.74 5.94 -18.92
N VAL A 191 -37.50 5.59 -18.57
CA VAL A 191 -36.38 5.42 -19.49
C VAL A 191 -35.90 3.96 -19.48
N GLU A 192 -35.72 3.41 -20.68
CA GLU A 192 -34.94 2.21 -20.93
C GLU A 192 -33.52 2.58 -21.34
N VAL A 193 -32.56 1.80 -20.89
CA VAL A 193 -31.13 2.00 -21.16
C VAL A 193 -30.57 0.72 -21.75
N ARG A 194 -30.07 0.81 -22.98
CA ARG A 194 -29.23 -0.24 -23.58
C ARG A 194 -27.78 0.13 -23.36
N THR A 195 -27.03 -0.81 -22.80
CA THR A 195 -25.66 -0.59 -22.35
C THR A 195 -24.70 -1.46 -23.14
N SER A 196 -23.56 -0.88 -23.51
CA SER A 196 -22.41 -1.62 -24.02
C SER A 196 -21.18 -1.28 -23.21
N VAL A 197 -20.44 -2.29 -22.76
CA VAL A 197 -19.18 -2.16 -22.02
C VAL A 197 -18.11 -2.95 -22.78
N PHE A 198 -17.01 -2.31 -23.16
CA PHE A 198 -16.03 -2.95 -24.03
C PHE A 198 -14.62 -2.37 -23.91
N GLY A 199 -13.62 -3.11 -24.42
CA GLY A 199 -12.23 -2.73 -24.34
C GLY A 199 -11.37 -3.47 -25.36
N PHE A 200 -10.11 -3.05 -25.45
CA PHE A 200 -9.12 -3.61 -26.39
C PHE A 200 -7.87 -3.96 -25.59
N ASP A 201 -7.25 -5.08 -25.92
CA ASP A 201 -6.01 -5.55 -25.28
C ASP A 201 -4.79 -5.28 -26.19
N ASN A 202 -3.61 -5.13 -25.58
CA ASN A 202 -2.32 -4.96 -26.25
C ASN A 202 -2.18 -3.77 -27.24
N ILE A 203 -2.95 -2.68 -27.09
CA ILE A 203 -2.89 -1.47 -27.96
C ILE A 203 -2.83 -0.20 -27.12
N TYR A 204 -1.63 0.37 -26.91
CA TYR A 204 -1.46 1.49 -25.97
C TYR A 204 -2.23 2.74 -26.42
N PRO A 205 -2.95 3.48 -25.55
CA PRO A 205 -3.27 3.20 -24.13
C PRO A 205 -4.59 2.42 -23.90
N LEU A 206 -5.18 1.84 -24.93
CA LEU A 206 -6.44 1.12 -24.86
C LEU A 206 -6.39 -0.13 -23.97
N GLU A 207 -5.21 -0.75 -23.75
CA GLU A 207 -5.09 -1.84 -22.77
C GLU A 207 -5.35 -1.41 -21.32
N ASN A 208 -5.40 -0.11 -21.04
CA ASN A 208 -5.76 0.47 -19.74
C ASN A 208 -7.03 1.35 -19.86
N THR A 209 -7.94 1.01 -20.78
CA THR A 209 -9.17 1.76 -21.04
C THR A 209 -10.40 0.85 -21.06
N LEU A 210 -11.45 1.23 -20.35
CA LEU A 210 -12.77 0.57 -20.38
C LEU A 210 -13.81 1.54 -20.96
N PHE A 211 -14.42 1.20 -22.09
CA PHE A 211 -15.45 2.04 -22.73
C PHE A 211 -16.84 1.65 -22.24
N MET A 212 -17.70 2.66 -22.06
CA MET A 212 -19.11 2.48 -21.74
C MET A 212 -19.96 3.34 -22.68
N LYS A 213 -21.01 2.74 -23.22
CA LYS A 213 -21.95 3.38 -24.12
C LYS A 213 -23.38 3.18 -23.60
N TRP A 214 -24.09 4.28 -23.42
CA TRP A 214 -25.43 4.33 -22.84
C TRP A 214 -26.42 4.91 -23.83
N ASN A 215 -27.44 4.12 -24.17
CA ASN A 215 -28.53 4.54 -25.06
C ASN A 215 -29.83 4.67 -24.27
N PHE A 216 -30.19 5.91 -23.96
CA PHE A 216 -31.37 6.27 -23.16
C PHE A 216 -32.58 6.47 -24.07
N THR A 217 -33.61 5.65 -23.93
CA THR A 217 -34.86 5.80 -24.68
C THR A 217 -36.00 6.10 -23.72
N ASN A 218 -36.72 7.20 -23.96
CA ASN A 218 -37.93 7.50 -23.19
C ASN A 218 -39.08 6.63 -23.71
N VAL A 219 -39.40 5.58 -22.96
CA VAL A 219 -40.50 4.64 -23.25
C VAL A 219 -41.77 4.99 -22.49
N GLY A 220 -41.68 5.97 -21.59
CA GLY A 220 -42.81 6.58 -20.90
C GLY A 220 -43.62 7.52 -21.80
N SER A 221 -44.62 8.16 -21.19
CA SER A 221 -45.49 9.15 -21.85
C SER A 221 -45.17 10.60 -21.47
N THR A 222 -44.27 10.81 -20.51
CA THR A 222 -43.88 12.14 -20.02
C THR A 222 -42.80 12.74 -20.91
N HIS A 223 -42.99 13.97 -21.35
CA HIS A 223 -41.93 14.74 -21.98
C HIS A 223 -40.95 15.27 -20.91
N LEU A 224 -39.69 14.85 -20.99
CA LEU A 224 -38.63 15.24 -20.07
C LEU A 224 -37.78 16.35 -20.69
N ASP A 225 -37.55 17.42 -19.93
CA ASP A 225 -36.75 18.57 -20.35
C ASP A 225 -35.80 19.01 -19.22
N SER A 226 -34.71 19.64 -19.61
CA SER A 226 -33.60 20.02 -18.76
C SER A 226 -32.99 18.79 -18.06
N VAL A 227 -32.83 17.71 -18.85
CA VAL A 227 -32.26 16.43 -18.43
C VAL A 227 -30.75 16.53 -18.40
N PHE A 228 -30.13 16.03 -17.34
CA PHE A 228 -28.68 15.89 -17.23
C PHE A 228 -28.29 14.43 -17.09
N PHE A 229 -27.19 14.07 -17.76
CA PHE A 229 -26.43 12.86 -17.45
C PHE A 229 -25.35 13.22 -16.42
N GLY A 230 -25.07 12.33 -15.48
CA GLY A 230 -23.94 12.46 -14.56
C GLY A 230 -23.27 11.14 -14.25
N ARG A 231 -21.95 11.09 -14.37
CA ARG A 231 -21.12 9.99 -13.87
C ARG A 231 -20.80 10.23 -12.41
N TRP A 232 -21.28 9.36 -11.53
CA TRP A 232 -20.92 9.31 -10.12
C TRP A 232 -19.85 8.24 -9.91
N SER A 233 -18.86 8.53 -9.08
CA SER A 233 -17.82 7.56 -8.75
C SER A 233 -17.27 7.79 -7.35
N ASP A 234 -17.05 6.70 -6.63
CA ASP A 234 -16.27 6.57 -5.41
C ASP A 234 -14.93 5.94 -5.77
N ILE A 235 -13.91 6.79 -5.84
CA ILE A 235 -12.59 6.40 -6.33
C ILE A 235 -11.67 6.23 -5.14
N ASP A 236 -11.10 5.03 -5.03
CA ASP A 236 -10.09 4.65 -4.05
C ASP A 236 -8.86 4.15 -4.80
N ILE A 237 -7.82 4.98 -4.96
CA ILE A 237 -6.58 4.56 -5.62
C ILE A 237 -5.67 3.94 -4.58
N GLY A 238 -5.80 2.63 -4.39
CA GLY A 238 -5.15 1.94 -3.28
C GLY A 238 -5.86 2.28 -1.98
N GLU A 239 -5.29 3.17 -1.17
CA GLU A 239 -5.90 3.61 0.08
C GLU A 239 -6.85 4.81 -0.13
N PRO A 240 -8.03 4.86 0.51
CA PRO A 240 -9.01 5.91 0.28
C PRO A 240 -8.60 7.29 0.85
N PHE A 241 -7.56 7.37 1.70
CA PHE A 241 -7.32 8.59 2.50
C PHE A 241 -6.32 9.57 1.89
N ASN A 242 -5.69 9.24 0.77
CA ASN A 242 -4.67 10.07 0.11
C ASN A 242 -5.11 10.53 -1.29
N ASP A 243 -6.40 10.41 -1.65
CA ASP A 243 -6.91 10.79 -2.96
C ASP A 243 -7.20 12.29 -3.12
N LEU A 244 -6.84 12.80 -4.30
CA LEU A 244 -7.15 14.14 -4.80
C LEU A 244 -7.96 14.02 -6.09
N ALA A 245 -8.88 14.96 -6.32
CA ALA A 245 -9.73 14.97 -7.51
C ALA A 245 -9.54 16.25 -8.34
N GLY A 246 -9.80 16.17 -9.64
CA GLY A 246 -9.71 17.30 -10.55
C GLY A 246 -10.52 17.09 -11.83
N VAL A 247 -10.63 18.16 -12.62
CA VAL A 247 -11.29 18.12 -13.93
C VAL A 247 -10.50 18.92 -14.96
N ASP A 248 -10.27 18.31 -16.13
CA ASP A 248 -9.80 19.00 -17.32
C ASP A 248 -10.99 19.21 -18.27
N THR A 249 -11.53 20.43 -18.25
CA THR A 249 -12.70 20.78 -19.05
C THR A 249 -12.41 20.82 -20.56
N THR A 250 -11.14 20.92 -20.96
CA THR A 250 -10.78 20.92 -22.39
C THR A 250 -10.77 19.52 -22.97
N LEU A 251 -10.46 18.51 -22.15
CA LEU A 251 -10.50 17.10 -22.52
C LEU A 251 -11.82 16.42 -22.17
N GLY A 252 -12.68 17.06 -21.38
CA GLY A 252 -13.89 16.44 -20.86
C GLY A 252 -13.57 15.29 -19.92
N LEU A 253 -12.53 15.46 -19.09
CA LEU A 253 -11.95 14.43 -18.23
C LEU A 253 -12.10 14.83 -16.76
N ALA A 254 -12.80 14.02 -15.97
CA ALA A 254 -12.74 14.03 -14.52
C ALA A 254 -11.72 12.98 -14.06
N TYR A 255 -10.91 13.28 -13.06
CA TYR A 255 -9.83 12.37 -12.64
C TYR A 255 -9.55 12.43 -11.13
N CYS A 256 -8.96 11.36 -10.62
CA CYS A 256 -8.36 11.27 -9.30
C CYS A 256 -6.90 10.79 -9.40
N TYR A 257 -6.10 11.16 -8.40
CA TYR A 257 -4.69 10.82 -8.24
C TYR A 257 -4.32 10.95 -6.75
N ASN A 258 -3.31 10.22 -6.27
CA ASN A 258 -2.87 10.36 -4.87
C ASN A 258 -2.06 11.66 -4.67
N ASP A 259 -2.03 12.16 -3.43
CA ASP A 259 -1.18 13.30 -2.99
C ASP A 259 0.29 12.89 -2.74
N SER A 260 0.57 11.59 -2.66
CA SER A 260 1.90 11.06 -2.36
C SER A 260 2.01 9.57 -2.70
N VAL A 261 3.07 8.91 -2.20
CA VAL A 261 3.23 7.45 -2.14
C VAL A 261 1.94 6.80 -1.62
N ASP A 262 1.54 5.71 -2.27
CA ASP A 262 0.42 4.87 -1.85
C ASP A 262 0.94 3.53 -1.30
N TYR A 263 0.28 2.96 -0.28
CA TYR A 263 0.74 1.71 0.32
C TYR A 263 0.58 0.51 -0.63
N SER A 264 -0.43 0.53 -1.49
CA SER A 264 -0.74 -0.55 -2.43
C SER A 264 0.03 -0.36 -3.75
N TYR A 265 0.05 0.86 -4.28
CA TYR A 265 0.70 1.18 -5.56
C TYR A 265 2.15 1.66 -5.44
N GLY A 266 2.66 1.89 -4.23
CA GLY A 266 4.03 2.32 -3.96
C GLY A 266 4.29 3.76 -4.35
N ILE A 267 5.55 4.04 -4.73
CA ILE A 267 6.06 5.41 -4.94
C ILE A 267 5.60 6.08 -6.26
N LYS A 268 4.89 5.34 -7.11
CA LYS A 268 4.42 5.80 -8.42
C LYS A 268 2.95 5.42 -8.61
N PRO A 269 2.03 5.90 -7.77
CA PRO A 269 0.64 5.51 -7.92
C PRO A 269 0.04 6.02 -9.24
N PRO A 270 -0.96 5.31 -9.81
CA PRO A 270 -1.59 5.73 -11.04
C PRO A 270 -2.55 6.91 -10.80
N ALA A 271 -2.99 7.51 -11.91
CA ALA A 271 -4.16 8.36 -11.95
C ALA A 271 -5.26 7.63 -12.73
N VAL A 272 -6.50 7.77 -12.27
CA VAL A 272 -7.69 7.20 -12.91
C VAL A 272 -8.64 8.33 -13.31
N GLY A 273 -9.25 8.22 -14.48
CA GLY A 273 -10.20 9.24 -14.92
C GLY A 273 -11.32 8.72 -15.79
N TYR A 274 -12.42 9.47 -15.77
CA TYR A 274 -13.58 9.31 -16.62
C TYR A 274 -13.58 10.40 -17.68
N VAL A 275 -13.51 10.01 -18.94
CA VAL A 275 -13.67 10.93 -20.08
C VAL A 275 -15.04 10.75 -20.69
N ILE A 276 -15.77 11.85 -20.92
CA ILE A 276 -16.98 11.83 -21.76
C ILE A 276 -16.56 12.07 -23.21
N LEU A 277 -16.63 11.02 -24.01
CA LEU A 277 -16.22 10.99 -25.41
C LEU A 277 -17.32 11.56 -26.31
N GLN A 278 -18.58 11.27 -26.00
CA GLN A 278 -19.75 11.77 -26.70
C GLN A 278 -20.85 12.13 -25.69
N THR A 279 -21.41 13.32 -25.86
CA THR A 279 -22.55 13.82 -25.08
C THR A 279 -23.85 13.73 -25.88
N PRO A 280 -25.03 13.84 -25.23
CA PRO A 280 -26.32 13.87 -25.90
C PRO A 280 -26.40 15.03 -26.89
N ILE A 281 -27.22 14.89 -27.93
CA ILE A 281 -27.38 15.92 -28.96
C ILE A 281 -28.56 16.84 -28.64
N VAL A 282 -28.41 18.12 -28.98
CA VAL A 282 -29.46 19.14 -28.83
C VAL A 282 -29.67 19.88 -30.14
N PRO A 283 -30.91 20.31 -30.45
CA PRO A 283 -31.18 21.09 -31.66
C PRO A 283 -30.28 22.34 -31.73
N SER A 284 -29.62 22.51 -32.87
CA SER A 284 -28.76 23.66 -33.17
C SER A 284 -28.71 23.87 -34.68
N PRO A 285 -29.68 24.62 -35.25
CA PRO A 285 -29.78 24.80 -36.69
C PRO A 285 -28.49 25.34 -37.31
N GLY A 286 -27.99 24.66 -38.34
CA GLY A 286 -26.73 24.98 -39.03
C GLY A 286 -25.48 24.31 -38.47
N ASP A 287 -25.55 23.64 -37.32
CA ASP A 287 -24.48 22.80 -36.79
C ASP A 287 -24.66 21.33 -37.20
N THR A 288 -23.62 20.52 -36.98
CA THR A 288 -23.64 19.07 -37.18
C THR A 288 -23.18 18.38 -35.89
N ALA A 289 -23.99 17.45 -35.39
CA ALA A 289 -23.62 16.56 -34.29
C ALA A 289 -23.09 15.24 -34.83
N TRP A 290 -22.38 14.51 -33.97
CA TRP A 290 -21.88 13.17 -34.25
C TRP A 290 -22.43 12.19 -33.21
N VAL A 291 -23.04 11.11 -33.69
CA VAL A 291 -23.59 10.03 -32.86
C VAL A 291 -23.06 8.70 -33.39
N SER A 292 -22.13 8.09 -32.65
CA SER A 292 -21.45 6.85 -33.05
C SER A 292 -20.91 6.92 -34.50
N GLY A 293 -20.19 7.99 -34.81
CA GLY A 293 -19.60 8.23 -36.13
C GLY A 293 -20.57 8.72 -37.21
N ASN A 294 -21.87 8.81 -36.94
CA ASN A 294 -22.87 9.30 -37.89
C ASN A 294 -23.15 10.80 -37.74
N GLU A 295 -23.17 11.52 -38.85
CA GLU A 295 -23.52 12.95 -38.91
C GLU A 295 -25.03 13.16 -38.71
N VAL A 296 -25.39 14.10 -37.83
CA VAL A 296 -26.77 14.55 -37.62
C VAL A 296 -26.84 16.06 -37.81
N ASN A 297 -27.43 16.49 -38.94
CA ASN A 297 -27.55 17.91 -39.30
C ASN A 297 -28.56 18.65 -38.44
N ASP A 298 -28.32 19.94 -38.22
CA ASP A 298 -29.15 20.85 -37.39
C ASP A 298 -29.17 20.49 -35.90
N PHE A 299 -28.18 19.72 -35.46
CA PHE A 299 -27.93 19.38 -34.07
C PHE A 299 -26.47 19.67 -33.73
N ARG A 300 -26.18 19.76 -32.42
CA ARG A 300 -24.82 19.70 -31.89
C ARG A 300 -24.76 18.76 -30.70
N ASN A 301 -23.63 18.13 -30.45
CA ASN A 301 -23.37 17.50 -29.16
C ASN A 301 -23.40 18.57 -28.06
N SER A 302 -24.08 18.26 -26.95
CA SER A 302 -24.15 19.14 -25.78
C SER A 302 -22.78 19.27 -25.10
N SER A 303 -22.64 20.20 -24.16
CA SER A 303 -21.37 20.38 -23.46
C SER A 303 -21.33 19.52 -22.19
N ILE A 304 -20.12 19.19 -21.74
CA ILE A 304 -19.91 18.92 -20.32
C ILE A 304 -20.44 20.12 -19.52
N ASN A 305 -21.07 19.87 -18.38
CA ASN A 305 -21.84 20.89 -17.68
C ASN A 305 -21.30 21.23 -16.29
N ALA A 306 -20.92 20.22 -15.49
CA ALA A 306 -20.43 20.46 -14.14
C ALA A 306 -19.50 19.33 -13.65
N PHE A 307 -18.65 19.67 -12.68
CA PHE A 307 -17.89 18.71 -11.88
C PHE A 307 -18.00 19.11 -10.42
N ILE A 308 -18.59 18.23 -9.61
CA ILE A 308 -18.77 18.39 -8.18
C ILE A 308 -17.97 17.31 -7.47
N ASN A 309 -17.02 17.71 -6.65
CA ASN A 309 -16.34 16.80 -5.74
C ASN A 309 -17.08 16.77 -4.39
N PHE A 310 -17.36 15.58 -3.89
CA PHE A 310 -17.91 15.36 -2.57
C PHE A 310 -16.78 15.08 -1.59
N GLN A 311 -16.72 15.91 -0.55
CA GLN A 311 -15.75 15.79 0.54
C GLN A 311 -16.51 15.90 1.85
N TYR A 312 -16.24 14.96 2.75
CA TYR A 312 -16.78 14.95 4.10
C TYR A 312 -16.53 16.33 4.78
N ASN A 313 -17.61 16.98 5.23
CA ASN A 313 -17.69 18.32 5.84
C ASN A 313 -17.72 19.56 4.94
N TYR A 314 -17.38 19.49 3.64
CA TYR A 314 -17.44 20.65 2.73
C TYR A 314 -18.60 20.53 1.73
N TYR A 315 -18.69 19.40 1.03
CA TYR A 315 -19.75 19.09 0.07
C TYR A 315 -20.21 17.67 0.30
N ASN A 316 -21.29 17.52 1.09
CA ASN A 316 -21.83 16.20 1.40
C ASN A 316 -22.53 15.62 0.15
N PRO A 317 -22.48 14.28 -0.01
CA PRO A 317 -23.34 13.57 -0.94
C PRO A 317 -24.81 14.01 -0.82
N PRO A 318 -25.58 14.03 -1.93
CA PRO A 318 -26.96 14.47 -1.91
C PRO A 318 -27.85 13.53 -1.09
N PHE A 319 -28.77 14.10 -0.32
CA PHE A 319 -29.81 13.35 0.41
C PHE A 319 -31.19 13.45 -0.24
N TYR A 320 -31.37 14.39 -1.18
CA TYR A 320 -32.66 14.68 -1.80
C TYR A 320 -32.50 14.92 -3.30
N ALA A 321 -33.51 14.55 -4.09
CA ALA A 321 -33.54 14.77 -5.54
C ALA A 321 -33.21 16.22 -5.97
N ARG A 322 -33.63 17.21 -5.17
CA ARG A 322 -33.30 18.62 -5.44
C ARG A 322 -31.80 18.91 -5.38
N GLU A 323 -31.06 18.23 -4.51
CA GLU A 323 -29.62 18.38 -4.36
C GLU A 323 -28.89 17.71 -5.52
N VAL A 324 -29.35 16.51 -5.93
CA VAL A 324 -28.90 15.82 -7.15
C VAL A 324 -29.00 16.74 -8.37
N TYR A 325 -30.20 17.29 -8.62
CA TYR A 325 -30.42 18.17 -9.77
C TYR A 325 -29.57 19.45 -9.72
N ARG A 326 -29.34 20.01 -8.52
CA ARG A 326 -28.46 21.18 -8.33
C ARG A 326 -27.01 20.86 -8.65
N TYR A 327 -26.50 19.74 -8.13
CA TYR A 327 -25.13 19.30 -8.37
C TYR A 327 -24.89 19.01 -9.86
N LEU A 328 -25.79 18.27 -10.51
CA LEU A 328 -25.73 18.03 -11.95
C LEU A 328 -25.72 19.33 -12.77
N ASN A 329 -26.37 20.38 -12.26
CA ASN A 329 -26.41 21.71 -12.89
C ASN A 329 -25.27 22.66 -12.44
N GLY A 330 -24.28 22.20 -11.69
CA GLY A 330 -23.13 23.00 -11.27
C GLY A 330 -23.44 24.01 -10.17
N ARG A 331 -24.35 23.67 -9.25
CA ARG A 331 -24.70 24.45 -8.06
C ARG A 331 -24.37 23.68 -6.79
N ASN A 332 -24.15 24.38 -5.70
CA ASN A 332 -24.03 23.74 -4.39
C ASN A 332 -25.40 23.15 -3.94
N ARG A 333 -25.41 22.43 -2.82
CA ARG A 333 -26.64 21.82 -2.26
C ARG A 333 -27.78 22.81 -2.00
N TYR A 334 -27.46 24.08 -1.75
CA TYR A 334 -28.44 25.14 -1.46
C TYR A 334 -28.98 25.80 -2.74
N GLY A 335 -28.32 25.58 -3.88
CA GLY A 335 -28.65 26.15 -5.18
C GLY A 335 -27.81 27.36 -5.55
N ASP A 336 -26.83 27.75 -4.73
CA ASP A 336 -25.93 28.86 -5.02
C ASP A 336 -24.85 28.47 -6.01
N ALA A 337 -24.24 29.47 -6.64
CA ALA A 337 -23.05 29.29 -7.46
C ALA A 337 -21.88 28.72 -6.63
N ILE A 338 -21.08 27.89 -7.27
CA ILE A 338 -19.77 27.50 -6.73
C ILE A 338 -18.79 28.60 -7.11
N ILE A 339 -17.96 29.00 -6.15
CA ILE A 339 -16.98 30.07 -6.36
C ILE A 339 -15.60 29.44 -6.40
N ASP A 340 -14.87 29.68 -7.49
CA ASP A 340 -13.45 29.35 -7.58
C ASP A 340 -12.68 30.29 -6.63
N PRO A 341 -12.00 29.75 -5.59
CA PRO A 341 -11.33 30.56 -4.58
C PRO A 341 -10.09 31.29 -5.12
N THR A 342 -9.54 30.88 -6.26
CA THR A 342 -8.34 31.47 -6.87
C THR A 342 -8.68 32.68 -7.74
N THR A 343 -9.86 32.69 -8.36
CA THR A 343 -10.34 33.77 -9.23
C THR A 343 -11.46 34.60 -8.62
N ASN A 344 -12.10 34.09 -7.56
CA ASN A 344 -13.32 34.63 -6.94
C ASN A 344 -14.48 34.82 -7.94
N ALA A 345 -14.52 33.97 -8.97
CA ALA A 345 -15.55 33.94 -10.00
C ALA A 345 -16.47 32.72 -9.82
N GLU A 346 -17.71 32.83 -10.31
CA GLU A 346 -18.60 31.67 -10.39
C GLU A 346 -18.02 30.62 -11.37
N THR A 347 -18.03 29.36 -10.96
CA THR A 347 -17.67 28.20 -11.79
C THR A 347 -18.70 27.09 -11.59
N LYS A 348 -18.78 26.17 -12.56
CA LYS A 348 -19.51 24.89 -12.43
C LYS A 348 -18.58 23.70 -12.20
N PHE A 349 -17.27 23.93 -12.25
CA PHE A 349 -16.24 22.91 -12.25
C PHE A 349 -15.33 23.16 -11.06
N MET A 350 -15.47 22.34 -10.03
CA MET A 350 -14.52 22.32 -8.91
C MET A 350 -13.17 21.80 -9.38
N TYR A 351 -12.09 22.30 -8.79
CA TYR A 351 -10.74 21.78 -9.01
C TYR A 351 -10.33 21.70 -10.49
N ASN A 352 -10.67 22.76 -11.26
CA ASN A 352 -10.35 22.89 -12.68
C ASN A 352 -8.94 23.45 -12.95
N GLY A 353 -8.07 23.44 -11.93
CA GLY A 353 -6.66 23.79 -12.05
C GLY A 353 -5.80 22.68 -12.64
N ASP A 354 -4.50 22.96 -12.70
CA ASP A 354 -3.49 22.05 -13.19
C ASP A 354 -2.53 21.64 -12.06
N PRO A 355 -2.66 20.42 -11.51
CA PRO A 355 -1.76 19.95 -10.44
C PRO A 355 -0.34 19.70 -10.93
N VAL A 356 -0.13 19.44 -12.24
CA VAL A 356 1.21 19.19 -12.81
C VAL A 356 2.07 20.45 -12.75
N ASN A 357 1.46 21.61 -12.96
CA ASN A 357 2.12 22.91 -12.93
C ASN A 357 1.78 23.73 -11.67
N ASP A 358 1.03 23.16 -10.72
CA ASP A 358 0.50 23.82 -9.53
C ASP A 358 -0.14 25.19 -9.83
N THR A 359 -1.08 25.22 -10.77
CA THR A 359 -1.76 26.47 -11.20
C THR A 359 -3.27 26.37 -11.16
N GLY A 360 -3.95 27.48 -10.84
CA GLY A 360 -5.43 27.52 -10.76
C GLY A 360 -5.97 26.86 -9.49
N TRP A 361 -7.24 26.46 -9.49
CA TRP A 361 -7.86 25.80 -8.36
C TRP A 361 -7.48 24.31 -8.33
N VAL A 362 -6.44 23.97 -7.58
CA VAL A 362 -6.01 22.59 -7.34
C VAL A 362 -6.50 22.14 -5.96
N GLN A 363 -6.89 20.87 -5.84
CA GLN A 363 -7.27 20.30 -4.56
C GLN A 363 -6.03 19.98 -3.73
N THR A 364 -5.99 20.45 -2.48
CA THR A 364 -4.84 20.24 -1.57
C THR A 364 -5.19 19.47 -0.30
N SER A 365 -6.48 19.23 -0.06
CA SER A 365 -6.88 18.36 1.03
C SER A 365 -6.95 16.93 0.52
N TRP A 366 -6.26 16.03 1.20
CA TRP A 366 -6.36 14.56 1.14
C TRP A 366 -7.59 13.99 1.88
N GLY A 367 -7.93 12.75 1.58
CA GLY A 367 -9.07 12.00 2.13
C GLY A 367 -9.91 11.34 1.05
N ASP A 368 -10.93 10.61 1.50
CA ASP A 368 -11.84 9.84 0.65
C ASP A 368 -12.62 10.72 -0.35
N ARG A 369 -12.65 10.32 -1.63
CA ARG A 369 -13.19 11.11 -2.75
C ARG A 369 -14.32 10.42 -3.48
N ARG A 370 -15.44 11.13 -3.54
CA ARG A 370 -16.48 10.91 -4.56
C ARG A 370 -16.60 12.11 -5.44
N PHE A 371 -17.03 11.92 -6.68
CA PHE A 371 -17.42 13.05 -7.52
C PHE A 371 -18.66 12.75 -8.36
N LEU A 372 -19.19 13.82 -8.94
CA LEU A 372 -20.23 13.81 -9.96
C LEU A 372 -19.80 14.67 -11.15
N PHE A 373 -19.70 14.06 -12.32
CA PHE A 373 -19.28 14.70 -13.57
C PHE A 373 -20.40 14.66 -14.61
N SER A 374 -20.92 15.82 -15.03
CA SER A 374 -22.18 15.90 -15.77
C SER A 374 -22.07 16.46 -17.18
N ALA A 375 -23.05 16.11 -18.02
CA ALA A 375 -23.27 16.65 -19.36
C ALA A 375 -24.76 16.99 -19.59
N GLY A 376 -25.02 17.96 -20.46
CA GLY A 376 -26.36 18.47 -20.78
C GLY A 376 -26.50 19.98 -20.60
N PRO A 377 -27.73 20.51 -20.44
CA PRO A 377 -29.00 19.78 -20.45
C PRO A 377 -29.41 19.33 -21.86
N PHE A 378 -30.30 18.35 -21.93
CA PHE A 378 -30.99 17.90 -23.16
C PHE A 378 -32.47 17.57 -22.87
N THR A 379 -33.21 17.21 -23.91
CA THR A 379 -34.62 16.81 -23.85
C THR A 379 -34.80 15.36 -24.29
N LEU A 380 -35.81 14.69 -23.72
CA LEU A 380 -36.27 13.35 -24.12
C LEU A 380 -37.79 13.37 -24.24
N ALA A 381 -38.33 13.51 -25.46
CA ALA A 381 -39.75 13.31 -25.69
C ALA A 381 -40.09 11.80 -25.71
N PRO A 382 -41.37 11.43 -25.51
CA PRO A 382 -41.81 10.04 -25.64
C PRO A 382 -41.38 9.42 -26.98
N GLY A 383 -40.63 8.33 -26.93
CA GLY A 383 -40.04 7.64 -28.07
C GLY A 383 -38.68 8.16 -28.53
N ASP A 384 -38.18 9.27 -27.98
CA ASP A 384 -36.85 9.80 -28.33
C ASP A 384 -35.74 8.96 -27.66
N THR A 385 -34.59 8.88 -28.35
CA THR A 385 -33.37 8.25 -27.87
C THR A 385 -32.21 9.24 -27.83
N GLN A 386 -31.38 9.18 -26.79
CA GLN A 386 -30.13 9.93 -26.64
C GLN A 386 -28.99 8.99 -26.28
N GLU A 387 -27.78 9.33 -26.72
CA GLU A 387 -26.59 8.48 -26.54
C GLU A 387 -25.48 9.24 -25.80
N VAL A 388 -24.88 8.59 -24.80
CA VAL A 388 -23.66 9.04 -24.11
C VAL A 388 -22.61 7.97 -24.22
N VAL A 389 -21.38 8.37 -24.52
CA VAL A 389 -20.20 7.49 -24.54
C VAL A 389 -19.13 8.09 -23.65
N GLU A 390 -18.58 7.26 -22.79
CA GLU A 390 -17.50 7.58 -21.86
C GLU A 390 -16.50 6.44 -21.78
N ALA A 391 -15.34 6.72 -21.19
CA ALA A 391 -14.35 5.70 -20.89
C ALA A 391 -13.69 5.95 -19.54
N ILE A 392 -13.37 4.87 -18.83
CA ILE A 392 -12.43 4.87 -17.71
C ILE A 392 -11.03 4.67 -18.29
N ILE A 393 -10.08 5.52 -17.91
CA ILE A 393 -8.68 5.44 -18.33
C ILE A 393 -7.81 5.43 -17.09
N ILE A 394 -6.84 4.52 -17.03
CA ILE A 394 -5.83 4.47 -15.97
C ILE A 394 -4.45 4.65 -16.59
N SER A 395 -3.68 5.60 -16.04
CA SER A 395 -2.32 5.90 -16.50
C SER A 395 -1.38 6.08 -15.33
N GLN A 396 -0.15 5.57 -15.47
CA GLN A 396 0.91 5.67 -14.47
C GLN A 396 2.07 6.49 -15.02
N GLY A 397 2.55 7.46 -14.24
CA GLY A 397 3.72 8.28 -14.52
C GLY A 397 4.89 7.96 -13.58
N ALA A 398 5.97 8.74 -13.70
CA ALA A 398 7.14 8.61 -12.84
C ALA A 398 6.91 9.09 -11.39
N SER A 399 5.74 9.69 -11.10
CA SER A 399 5.23 10.08 -9.79
C SER A 399 3.70 10.17 -9.87
N ASP A 400 3.05 10.31 -8.72
CA ASP A 400 1.62 10.60 -8.54
C ASP A 400 1.13 11.76 -9.43
N VAL A 401 1.78 12.92 -9.39
CA VAL A 401 1.39 14.08 -10.20
C VAL A 401 1.67 13.85 -11.69
N LEU A 402 2.76 13.16 -12.03
CA LEU A 402 3.06 12.83 -13.42
C LEU A 402 2.11 11.77 -14.00
N SER A 403 1.44 10.97 -13.17
CA SER A 403 0.34 10.11 -13.61
C SER A 403 -0.82 10.92 -14.17
N VAL A 404 -1.11 12.11 -13.64
CA VAL A 404 -2.11 13.05 -14.21
C VAL A 404 -1.67 13.53 -15.59
N ALA A 405 -0.38 13.85 -15.75
CA ALA A 405 0.17 14.25 -17.05
C ALA A 405 0.01 13.13 -18.10
N SER A 406 0.38 11.90 -17.73
CA SER A 406 0.18 10.71 -18.57
C SER A 406 -1.30 10.51 -18.93
N LEU A 407 -2.19 10.57 -17.95
CA LEU A 407 -3.63 10.39 -18.13
C LEU A 407 -4.22 11.37 -19.15
N ARG A 408 -3.81 12.64 -19.09
CA ARG A 408 -4.27 13.66 -20.05
C ARG A 408 -3.80 13.39 -21.47
N GLU A 409 -2.56 12.95 -21.66
CA GLU A 409 -2.07 12.57 -23.00
C GLU A 409 -2.75 11.29 -23.51
N ASP A 410 -2.92 10.29 -22.65
CA ASP A 410 -3.60 9.03 -23.00
C ASP A 410 -5.06 9.27 -23.37
N THR A 411 -5.74 10.19 -22.67
CA THR A 411 -7.10 10.63 -22.99
C THR A 411 -7.23 11.20 -24.40
N LYS A 412 -6.23 11.93 -24.90
CA LYS A 412 -6.25 12.45 -26.28
C LYS A 412 -6.21 11.31 -27.31
N TRP A 413 -5.45 10.26 -27.03
CA TRP A 413 -5.39 9.08 -27.90
C TRP A 413 -6.69 8.28 -27.88
N VAL A 414 -7.27 8.05 -26.70
CA VAL A 414 -8.58 7.40 -26.55
C VAL A 414 -9.67 8.19 -27.29
N ARG A 415 -9.68 9.51 -27.14
CA ARG A 415 -10.58 10.41 -27.87
C ARG A 415 -10.39 10.32 -29.38
N ASN A 416 -9.15 10.35 -29.86
CA ASN A 416 -8.85 10.18 -31.28
C ASN A 416 -9.34 8.84 -31.83
N THR A 417 -9.21 7.76 -31.05
CA THR A 417 -9.75 6.45 -31.43
C THR A 417 -11.26 6.49 -31.61
N TRP A 418 -11.98 7.09 -30.67
CA TRP A 418 -13.42 7.27 -30.79
C TRP A 418 -13.82 8.16 -31.98
N GLU A 419 -13.22 9.35 -32.10
CA GLU A 419 -13.55 10.34 -33.13
C GLU A 419 -13.18 9.88 -34.55
N SER A 420 -12.15 9.03 -34.68
CA SER A 420 -11.78 8.38 -35.94
C SER A 420 -12.66 7.18 -36.29
N ASN A 421 -13.68 6.89 -35.48
CA ASN A 421 -14.51 5.69 -35.58
C ASN A 421 -13.65 4.42 -35.65
N PHE A 422 -12.68 4.31 -34.74
CA PHE A 422 -11.75 3.18 -34.60
C PHE A 422 -10.87 2.91 -35.84
N THR A 423 -10.76 3.85 -36.78
CA THR A 423 -9.82 3.74 -37.91
C THR A 423 -8.36 4.03 -37.49
N GLN A 424 -8.17 4.74 -36.38
CA GLN A 424 -6.87 4.97 -35.73
C GLN A 424 -6.91 4.49 -34.28
N MET A 425 -6.30 3.34 -34.02
CA MET A 425 -6.37 2.66 -32.74
C MET A 425 -5.25 3.11 -31.80
N GLY A 426 -5.63 3.61 -30.62
CA GLY A 426 -4.73 4.05 -29.57
C GLY A 426 -3.74 5.15 -30.00
N ALA A 427 -2.65 5.23 -29.26
CA ALA A 427 -1.48 6.01 -29.61
C ALA A 427 -0.78 5.40 -30.84
N PRO A 428 0.08 6.14 -31.56
CA PRO A 428 0.74 5.68 -32.77
C PRO A 428 1.48 4.33 -32.70
N ALA A 429 2.02 3.97 -31.53
CA ALA A 429 2.73 2.72 -31.35
C ALA A 429 2.66 2.26 -29.88
N THR A 430 2.77 0.94 -29.68
CA THR A 430 3.03 0.32 -28.40
C THR A 430 4.53 0.10 -28.24
N VAL A 431 5.08 0.49 -27.08
CA VAL A 431 6.51 0.37 -26.76
C VAL A 431 6.68 -0.47 -25.49
N ARG A 432 7.62 -1.41 -25.49
CA ARG A 432 8.01 -2.20 -24.31
C ARG A 432 9.53 -2.26 -24.21
N GLU A 433 10.05 -2.11 -23.01
CA GLU A 433 11.47 -2.34 -22.72
C GLU A 433 11.79 -3.83 -22.79
N THR A 434 12.91 -4.18 -23.40
CA THR A 434 13.37 -5.58 -23.49
C THR A 434 14.79 -5.78 -22.96
N ASN A 435 15.63 -4.75 -23.01
CA ASN A 435 16.95 -4.76 -22.38
C ASN A 435 17.34 -3.36 -21.93
N ILE A 436 17.29 -3.11 -20.63
CA ILE A 436 17.68 -1.85 -20.00
C ILE A 436 18.71 -2.15 -18.91
N PRO A 437 19.79 -1.38 -18.78
CA PRO A 437 20.68 -1.50 -17.63
C PRO A 437 19.92 -1.22 -16.33
N HIS A 438 20.12 -2.06 -15.32
CA HIS A 438 19.56 -1.83 -13.99
C HIS A 438 20.70 -1.75 -12.97
N ASN A 439 20.70 -0.67 -12.19
CA ASN A 439 21.61 -0.43 -11.06
C ASN A 439 23.06 -0.86 -11.32
N THR A 440 23.68 -0.34 -12.39
CA THR A 440 25.01 -0.77 -12.84
C THR A 440 26.11 0.19 -12.41
N GLU A 441 27.31 -0.32 -12.10
CA GLU A 441 28.48 0.54 -11.85
C GLU A 441 29.21 0.98 -13.13
N SER A 442 28.81 0.47 -14.30
CA SER A 442 29.37 0.85 -15.60
C SER A 442 28.96 2.26 -16.00
N ASN A 443 29.88 3.03 -16.59
CA ASN A 443 29.59 4.32 -17.24
C ASN A 443 29.21 4.16 -18.73
N GLY A 444 28.93 2.93 -19.17
CA GLY A 444 28.66 2.57 -20.55
C GLY A 444 29.89 2.01 -21.29
N PRO A 445 29.78 1.79 -22.62
CA PRO A 445 28.62 2.08 -23.47
C PRO A 445 27.38 1.28 -23.08
N PHE A 446 26.20 1.82 -23.41
CA PHE A 446 24.92 1.14 -23.19
C PHE A 446 24.24 0.85 -24.53
N ASP A 447 23.81 -0.39 -24.72
CA ASP A 447 22.95 -0.79 -25.83
C ASP A 447 21.58 -1.18 -25.25
N LEU A 448 20.62 -0.26 -25.37
CA LEU A 448 19.26 -0.41 -24.84
C LEU A 448 18.35 -0.95 -25.94
N HIS A 449 17.49 -1.91 -25.61
CA HIS A 449 16.55 -2.51 -26.57
C HIS A 449 15.09 -2.28 -26.19
N PHE A 450 14.29 -2.01 -27.23
CA PHE A 450 12.86 -1.73 -27.14
C PHE A 450 12.11 -2.54 -28.19
N SER A 451 11.01 -3.18 -27.78
CA SER A 451 10.00 -3.69 -28.70
C SER A 451 9.04 -2.56 -29.04
N ILE A 452 8.95 -2.17 -30.31
CA ILE A 452 8.08 -1.09 -30.81
C ILE A 452 7.24 -1.64 -31.95
N LYS A 453 5.91 -1.55 -31.81
CA LYS A 453 4.94 -1.98 -32.82
C LYS A 453 4.01 -0.81 -33.13
N SER A 454 3.87 -0.46 -34.41
CA SER A 454 2.87 0.54 -34.82
C SER A 454 1.47 -0.01 -34.58
N ASN A 455 0.59 0.81 -34.03
CA ASN A 455 -0.80 0.43 -33.77
C ASN A 455 -1.64 0.54 -35.06
N PRO A 456 -2.77 -0.19 -35.17
CA PRO A 456 -3.62 -0.14 -36.35
C PRO A 456 -4.04 1.28 -36.73
N GLY A 457 -3.99 1.61 -38.02
CA GLY A 457 -4.31 2.95 -38.53
C GLY A 457 -3.14 3.94 -38.54
N TRP A 458 -1.98 3.57 -38.00
CA TRP A 458 -0.79 4.43 -37.93
C TRP A 458 0.36 3.93 -38.80
N VAL A 459 1.17 4.89 -39.27
CA VAL A 459 2.48 4.62 -39.89
C VAL A 459 3.51 5.49 -39.17
N SER A 460 4.43 4.88 -38.43
CA SER A 460 5.49 5.57 -37.69
C SER A 460 6.77 5.69 -38.52
N ALA A 461 7.39 6.88 -38.53
CA ALA A 461 8.80 7.15 -38.90
C ALA A 461 9.09 8.67 -38.88
N PRO A 462 10.15 9.18 -38.19
CA PRO A 462 11.23 8.48 -37.45
C PRO A 462 11.01 8.28 -35.93
N LEU A 463 11.77 7.35 -35.33
CA LEU A 463 11.81 7.04 -33.90
C LEU A 463 13.09 7.59 -33.24
N TRP A 464 12.95 8.37 -32.18
CA TRP A 464 14.05 9.00 -31.46
C TRP A 464 14.11 8.49 -30.01
N PHE A 465 15.29 8.06 -29.57
CA PHE A 465 15.59 7.87 -28.16
C PHE A 465 16.18 9.16 -27.61
N VAL A 466 15.55 9.72 -26.59
CA VAL A 466 15.96 10.98 -25.96
C VAL A 466 16.33 10.67 -24.50
N TYR A 467 17.41 11.27 -24.01
CA TYR A 467 17.89 11.02 -22.66
C TYR A 467 18.47 12.27 -22.00
N ASP A 468 18.37 12.33 -20.68
CA ASP A 468 18.95 13.36 -19.83
C ASP A 468 19.79 12.68 -18.74
N VAL A 469 21.06 13.09 -18.66
CA VAL A 469 21.98 12.69 -17.60
C VAL A 469 22.59 13.96 -17.01
N ASN A 470 22.41 14.16 -15.70
CA ASN A 470 22.92 15.34 -14.97
C ASN A 470 22.49 16.69 -15.59
N GLY A 471 21.28 16.77 -16.16
CA GLY A 471 20.73 17.98 -16.79
C GLY A 471 21.24 18.22 -18.22
N VAL A 472 21.96 17.25 -18.80
CA VAL A 472 22.43 17.31 -20.19
C VAL A 472 21.51 16.46 -21.06
N LEU A 473 20.65 17.13 -21.81
CA LEU A 473 19.74 16.52 -22.77
C LEU A 473 20.46 16.17 -24.08
N ASP A 474 20.31 14.93 -24.54
CA ASP A 474 20.80 14.46 -25.83
C ASP A 474 19.84 13.43 -26.46
N SER A 475 20.06 13.05 -27.72
CA SER A 475 19.20 12.11 -28.43
C SER A 475 19.92 11.33 -29.53
N THR A 476 19.38 10.16 -29.86
CA THR A 476 19.84 9.34 -30.98
C THR A 476 18.65 8.72 -31.70
N VAL A 477 18.83 8.34 -32.97
CA VAL A 477 17.81 7.63 -33.73
C VAL A 477 17.85 6.16 -33.38
N LEU A 478 16.71 5.60 -33.00
CA LEU A 478 16.57 4.17 -32.75
C LEU A 478 16.85 3.38 -34.03
N GLN A 479 17.77 2.43 -33.96
CA GLN A 479 18.14 1.57 -35.08
C GLN A 479 17.30 0.29 -35.05
N ALA A 480 16.65 -0.07 -36.16
CA ALA A 480 15.94 -1.33 -36.26
C ALA A 480 16.94 -2.50 -36.24
N VAL A 481 16.78 -3.40 -35.27
CA VAL A 481 17.45 -4.71 -35.23
C VAL A 481 16.66 -5.71 -36.06
N ASN A 482 15.33 -5.66 -35.95
CA ASN A 482 14.36 -6.37 -36.80
C ASN A 482 13.04 -5.56 -36.87
N ASP A 483 11.96 -6.17 -37.36
CA ASP A 483 10.67 -5.50 -37.60
C ASP A 483 10.02 -4.90 -36.34
N THR A 484 10.30 -5.43 -35.15
CA THR A 484 9.73 -4.92 -33.88
C THR A 484 10.78 -4.55 -32.85
N LEU A 485 12.03 -5.01 -32.96
CA LEU A 485 13.09 -4.72 -32.00
C LEU A 485 13.98 -3.56 -32.48
N PHE A 486 14.14 -2.56 -31.63
CA PHE A 486 14.93 -1.37 -31.87
C PHE A 486 16.00 -1.18 -30.81
N GLN A 487 17.15 -0.63 -31.21
CA GLN A 487 18.30 -0.38 -30.33
C GLN A 487 18.65 1.10 -30.26
N ALA A 488 18.90 1.60 -29.05
CA ALA A 488 19.62 2.85 -28.80
C ALA A 488 21.03 2.52 -28.32
N SER A 489 22.04 2.98 -29.07
CA SER A 489 23.45 2.85 -28.66
C SER A 489 23.94 4.17 -28.08
N ILE A 490 24.25 4.16 -26.80
CA ILE A 490 24.75 5.30 -26.04
C ILE A 490 26.24 5.08 -25.78
N PRO A 491 27.13 6.00 -26.19
CA PRO A 491 28.56 5.87 -25.91
C PRO A 491 28.83 5.94 -24.41
N GLY A 492 30.01 5.49 -23.99
CA GLY A 492 30.44 5.65 -22.60
C GLY A 492 30.40 7.12 -22.17
N LEU A 493 29.75 7.40 -21.05
CA LEU A 493 29.54 8.74 -20.52
C LEU A 493 30.74 9.17 -19.67
N SER A 494 31.17 10.41 -19.87
CA SER A 494 32.28 11.01 -19.10
C SER A 494 31.75 11.83 -17.91
N ASN A 495 32.60 12.04 -16.90
CA ASN A 495 32.28 12.82 -15.69
C ASN A 495 31.19 12.22 -14.78
N ILE A 496 31.03 10.90 -14.80
CA ILE A 496 30.20 10.17 -13.85
C ILE A 496 31.06 9.77 -12.65
N THR A 497 30.83 10.41 -11.51
CA THR A 497 31.69 10.30 -10.32
C THR A 497 31.04 9.56 -9.15
N GLY A 498 29.79 9.13 -9.30
CA GLY A 498 29.02 8.42 -8.29
C GLY A 498 27.65 8.00 -8.84
N THR A 499 26.77 7.56 -7.94
CA THR A 499 25.38 7.21 -8.23
C THR A 499 24.69 8.32 -9.03
N THR A 500 24.29 7.99 -10.26
CA THR A 500 23.68 8.91 -11.22
C THR A 500 22.41 8.31 -11.80
N GLU A 501 21.37 9.13 -11.98
CA GLU A 501 20.14 8.73 -12.67
C GLU A 501 20.26 8.99 -14.18
N PHE A 502 19.92 7.98 -14.99
CA PHE A 502 19.78 8.11 -16.44
C PHE A 502 18.30 8.20 -16.77
N LYS A 503 17.82 9.40 -17.16
CA LYS A 503 16.42 9.61 -17.55
C LYS A 503 16.28 9.47 -19.07
N TYR A 504 15.20 8.85 -19.54
CA TYR A 504 14.96 8.69 -20.97
C TYR A 504 13.49 8.55 -21.36
N TRP A 505 13.22 8.78 -22.64
CA TRP A 505 11.95 8.55 -23.28
C TRP A 505 12.14 8.37 -24.79
N ILE A 506 11.11 7.86 -25.46
CA ILE A 506 11.08 7.68 -26.90
C ILE A 506 10.12 8.71 -27.50
N LYS A 507 10.51 9.36 -28.60
CA LYS A 507 9.67 10.25 -29.39
C LYS A 507 9.40 9.63 -30.75
N ILE A 508 8.12 9.50 -31.08
CA ILE A 508 7.61 8.86 -32.30
C ILE A 508 6.91 9.91 -33.15
N LEU A 509 7.35 10.09 -34.40
CA LEU A 509 6.65 10.88 -35.39
C LEU A 509 5.89 9.97 -36.35
N THR A 510 4.66 10.33 -36.69
CA THR A 510 3.84 9.63 -37.67
C THR A 510 3.88 10.31 -39.04
N ASN A 511 3.40 9.60 -40.06
CA ASN A 511 3.17 10.13 -41.40
C ASN A 511 2.14 11.29 -41.45
N THR A 512 1.33 11.46 -40.41
CA THR A 512 0.37 12.57 -40.25
C THR A 512 0.97 13.79 -39.54
N ASN A 513 2.29 13.80 -39.30
CA ASN A 513 3.00 14.78 -38.45
C ASN A 513 2.49 14.81 -36.99
N THR A 514 1.80 13.77 -36.55
CA THR A 514 1.43 13.62 -35.14
C THR A 514 2.67 13.13 -34.38
N THR A 515 2.88 13.65 -33.18
CA THR A 515 3.97 13.25 -32.30
C THR A 515 3.42 12.54 -31.07
N MET A 516 4.04 11.43 -30.71
CA MET A 516 3.81 10.69 -29.47
C MET A 516 5.12 10.59 -28.69
N THR A 517 5.03 10.55 -27.37
CA THR A 517 6.15 10.16 -26.51
C THR A 517 5.81 8.88 -25.74
N TRP A 518 6.85 8.11 -25.39
CA TRP A 518 6.74 6.98 -24.47
C TRP A 518 7.83 7.09 -23.37
N PRO A 519 7.48 7.11 -22.08
CA PRO A 519 6.11 7.16 -21.56
C PRO A 519 5.36 8.44 -22.02
N SER A 520 4.04 8.44 -21.92
CA SER A 520 3.24 9.60 -22.31
C SER A 520 3.55 10.82 -21.43
N ALA A 521 3.35 12.01 -21.98
CA ALA A 521 3.67 13.29 -21.34
C ALA A 521 5.17 13.55 -21.04
N ALA A 522 6.09 12.94 -21.78
CA ALA A 522 7.49 13.35 -21.73
C ALA A 522 7.70 14.74 -22.40
N PRO A 523 8.65 15.58 -21.95
CA PRO A 523 9.73 15.30 -20.98
C PRO A 523 9.41 15.43 -19.47
N PRO A 524 8.32 16.05 -18.98
CA PRO A 524 8.00 16.02 -17.55
C PRO A 524 7.94 14.60 -16.99
N ASN A 525 7.37 13.67 -17.76
CA ASN A 525 7.41 12.24 -17.48
C ASN A 525 8.58 11.54 -18.20
N TYR A 526 9.10 10.46 -17.61
CA TYR A 526 10.26 9.75 -18.14
C TYR A 526 10.41 8.36 -17.48
N ASN A 527 11.13 7.47 -18.16
CA ASN A 527 11.69 6.28 -17.53
C ASN A 527 13.10 6.58 -17.02
N SER A 528 13.57 5.83 -16.03
CA SER A 528 14.94 5.97 -15.56
C SER A 528 15.54 4.69 -15.02
N PHE A 529 16.87 4.65 -15.00
CA PHE A 529 17.65 3.67 -14.26
C PHE A 529 18.85 4.35 -13.58
N ILE A 530 19.34 3.73 -12.50
CA ILE A 530 20.51 4.22 -11.76
C ILE A 530 21.78 3.57 -12.34
N PHE A 531 22.84 4.36 -12.49
CA PHE A 531 24.14 3.89 -12.93
C PHE A 531 25.31 4.67 -12.32
N GLY A 532 26.53 4.24 -12.62
CA GLY A 532 27.78 4.86 -12.20
C GLY A 532 28.34 4.25 -10.92
N PRO A 533 29.61 4.57 -10.59
CA PRO A 533 30.31 3.97 -9.46
C PRO A 533 29.53 4.14 -8.17
N ASP A 534 29.50 3.11 -7.34
CA ASP A 534 29.03 3.29 -5.97
C ASP A 534 30.09 3.96 -5.11
N THR A 535 29.67 4.93 -4.32
CA THR A 535 30.54 5.67 -3.40
C THR A 535 29.95 5.77 -2.00
N THR A 536 28.76 5.21 -1.79
CA THR A 536 28.06 5.26 -0.51
C THR A 536 28.48 4.06 0.31
N ALA A 537 28.87 4.27 1.57
CA ALA A 537 29.09 3.16 2.49
C ALA A 537 27.75 2.74 3.13
N PRO A 538 27.54 1.45 3.43
CA PRO A 538 26.36 1.02 4.18
C PRO A 538 26.23 1.73 5.52
N PHE A 539 25.00 1.94 5.96
CA PHE A 539 24.68 2.43 7.30
C PHE A 539 24.60 1.25 8.28
N ILE A 540 25.12 1.45 9.50
CA ILE A 540 24.99 0.50 10.62
C ILE A 540 24.43 1.23 11.83
N GLY A 541 23.28 0.78 12.33
CA GLY A 541 22.57 1.39 13.47
C GLY A 541 22.34 0.43 14.64
N GLY A 542 22.09 1.00 15.81
CA GLY A 542 21.63 0.27 17.00
C GLY A 542 22.67 -0.64 17.64
N LEU A 543 23.92 -0.19 17.76
CA LEU A 543 24.96 -0.96 18.45
C LEU A 543 24.59 -1.13 19.94
N THR A 544 24.57 -2.37 20.43
CA THR A 544 24.26 -2.67 21.85
C THR A 544 25.23 -1.96 22.80
N LYS A 545 24.69 -1.35 23.87
CA LYS A 545 25.47 -0.85 25.01
C LYS A 545 25.64 -1.96 26.05
N THR A 546 26.80 -2.05 26.66
CA THR A 546 27.13 -3.12 27.60
C THR A 546 27.34 -2.60 29.02
N ASN A 547 26.98 -3.43 30.00
CA ASN A 547 27.28 -3.22 31.41
C ASN A 547 28.77 -3.42 31.73
N ALA A 548 29.19 -2.92 32.88
CA ALA A 548 30.55 -3.11 33.38
C ALA A 548 30.89 -4.60 33.57
N VAL A 549 32.15 -4.98 33.34
CA VAL A 549 32.65 -6.35 33.50
C VAL A 549 33.72 -6.40 34.58
N HIS A 550 33.74 -7.49 35.35
CA HIS A 550 34.79 -7.71 36.34
C HIS A 550 36.14 -7.91 35.66
N ILE A 551 37.18 -7.16 36.05
CA ILE A 551 38.53 -7.23 35.45
C ILE A 551 39.19 -8.61 35.49
N GLN A 552 38.87 -9.43 36.48
CA GLN A 552 39.44 -10.77 36.65
C GLN A 552 38.64 -11.87 35.93
N LEU A 553 37.49 -11.53 35.34
CA LEU A 553 36.71 -12.47 34.54
C LEU A 553 37.01 -12.30 33.05
N PRO A 554 36.98 -13.39 32.27
CA PRO A 554 36.94 -13.28 30.83
C PRO A 554 35.76 -12.41 30.39
N VAL A 555 36.02 -11.46 29.49
CA VAL A 555 34.98 -10.69 28.82
C VAL A 555 34.33 -11.59 27.79
N GLN A 556 33.14 -12.07 28.11
CA GLN A 556 32.22 -12.72 27.20
C GLN A 556 30.96 -11.88 27.14
N LYS A 557 30.75 -11.16 26.03
CA LYS A 557 29.59 -10.28 25.82
C LYS A 557 29.08 -10.41 24.39
N LYS A 558 27.78 -10.70 24.26
CA LYS A 558 27.08 -10.65 22.98
C LYS A 558 26.79 -9.18 22.63
N ILE A 559 27.07 -8.80 21.40
CA ILE A 559 26.87 -7.46 20.85
C ILE A 559 25.98 -7.59 19.63
N HIS A 560 25.01 -6.69 19.48
CA HIS A 560 24.13 -6.64 18.32
C HIS A 560 24.21 -5.30 17.61
N VAL A 561 23.74 -5.32 16.36
CA VAL A 561 23.30 -4.14 15.61
C VAL A 561 21.89 -4.42 15.09
N THR A 562 21.03 -3.40 15.08
CA THR A 562 19.60 -3.56 14.78
C THR A 562 19.19 -2.95 13.43
N ALA A 563 20.15 -2.45 12.65
CA ALA A 563 19.91 -1.93 11.31
C ALA A 563 21.19 -2.01 10.49
N ILE A 564 21.10 -2.60 9.29
CA ILE A 564 22.12 -2.50 8.25
C ILE A 564 21.41 -2.12 6.96
N GLU A 565 21.71 -0.94 6.43
CA GLU A 565 21.06 -0.42 5.23
C GLU A 565 22.10 -0.09 4.17
N ASP A 566 21.83 -0.51 2.93
CA ASP A 566 22.63 -0.19 1.75
C ASP A 566 21.72 0.34 0.65
N ASP A 567 22.17 1.35 -0.08
CA ASP A 567 21.34 2.06 -1.04
C ASP A 567 21.25 1.35 -2.41
N ARG A 568 22.15 0.40 -2.74
CA ARG A 568 22.25 -0.12 -4.11
C ARG A 568 22.59 -1.60 -4.25
N PHE A 569 23.69 -2.09 -3.68
CA PHE A 569 24.25 -3.41 -4.01
C PHE A 569 24.07 -4.47 -2.92
N GLY A 570 23.45 -4.10 -1.80
CA GLY A 570 23.36 -4.94 -0.62
C GLY A 570 24.74 -5.15 0.02
N THR A 571 24.79 -5.91 1.11
CA THR A 571 25.99 -6.02 1.93
C THR A 571 26.56 -7.42 2.00
N TYR A 572 27.85 -7.52 2.29
CA TYR A 572 28.45 -8.73 2.86
C TYR A 572 28.01 -8.93 4.31
N LEU A 573 28.41 -10.05 4.91
CA LEU A 573 28.18 -10.29 6.34
C LEU A 573 28.91 -9.23 7.19
N PRO A 574 28.23 -8.66 8.21
CA PRO A 574 28.85 -7.71 9.12
C PRO A 574 29.90 -8.38 10.02
N LEU A 575 30.90 -7.59 10.43
CA LEU A 575 31.96 -7.96 11.35
C LEU A 575 31.82 -7.19 12.66
N LEU A 576 31.96 -7.89 13.78
CA LEU A 576 32.15 -7.28 15.10
C LEU A 576 33.64 -7.20 15.40
N HIS A 577 34.11 -6.01 15.76
CA HIS A 577 35.49 -5.72 16.12
C HIS A 577 35.62 -5.34 17.59
N TRP A 578 36.74 -5.70 18.22
CA TRP A 578 37.11 -5.18 19.52
C TRP A 578 38.62 -5.02 19.70
N GLN A 579 39.01 -4.14 20.60
CA GLN A 579 40.40 -3.80 20.88
C GLN A 579 40.58 -3.47 22.37
N VAL A 580 41.55 -4.11 23.01
CA VAL A 580 41.99 -3.75 24.37
C VAL A 580 43.12 -2.73 24.25
N ASN A 581 42.95 -1.57 24.86
CA ASN A 581 43.84 -0.40 24.75
C ASN A 581 44.12 -0.07 23.28
N ASP A 582 45.36 0.28 22.97
CA ASP A 582 45.86 0.47 21.61
C ASP A 582 46.47 -0.83 21.04
N GLY A 583 45.98 -2.00 21.48
CA GLY A 583 46.46 -3.32 21.09
C GLY A 583 46.03 -3.77 19.69
N ASN A 584 46.12 -5.07 19.39
CA ASN A 584 45.62 -5.61 18.11
C ASN A 584 44.09 -5.63 18.10
N ILE A 585 43.50 -5.34 16.94
CA ILE A 585 42.06 -5.48 16.71
C ILE A 585 41.73 -6.95 16.47
N SER A 586 40.77 -7.48 17.22
CA SER A 586 40.15 -8.77 16.97
C SER A 586 38.80 -8.59 16.30
N SER A 587 38.40 -9.56 15.48
CA SER A 587 37.16 -9.50 14.70
C SER A 587 36.48 -10.85 14.62
N VAL A 588 35.15 -10.88 14.54
CA VAL A 588 34.34 -12.06 14.27
C VAL A 588 33.21 -11.72 13.31
N GLU A 589 32.85 -12.65 12.42
CA GLU A 589 31.64 -12.52 11.61
C GLU A 589 30.41 -12.57 12.51
N MET A 590 29.47 -11.66 12.30
CA MET A 590 28.20 -11.63 13.00
C MET A 590 27.20 -12.57 12.31
N VAL A 591 26.24 -13.08 13.08
CA VAL A 591 25.20 -14.00 12.66
C VAL A 591 23.87 -13.25 12.57
N ASP A 592 23.06 -13.59 11.57
CA ASP A 592 21.69 -13.09 11.43
C ASP A 592 20.80 -13.72 12.52
N ASP A 593 20.38 -12.89 13.48
CA ASP A 593 19.48 -13.22 14.59
C ASP A 593 18.10 -12.54 14.39
N SER A 594 17.76 -12.17 13.15
CA SER A 594 16.51 -11.48 12.83
C SER A 594 15.29 -12.29 13.23
N MET A 595 14.30 -11.63 13.83
CA MET A 595 13.07 -12.28 14.30
C MET A 595 11.82 -11.61 13.74
N GLN A 596 10.81 -12.43 13.47
CA GLN A 596 9.50 -11.94 13.07
C GLN A 596 8.80 -11.32 14.28
N VAL A 597 8.61 -10.01 14.24
CA VAL A 597 7.71 -9.30 15.16
C VAL A 597 6.31 -9.27 14.54
N SER A 598 5.27 -9.13 15.36
CA SER A 598 3.86 -9.22 14.94
C SER A 598 3.56 -8.48 13.62
N TRP A 599 2.57 -8.93 12.84
CA TRP A 599 2.18 -8.34 11.55
C TRP A 599 3.17 -8.56 10.39
N ASN A 600 3.88 -9.71 10.35
CA ASN A 600 4.87 -10.04 9.30
C ASN A 600 6.03 -9.03 9.18
N MET A 601 6.22 -8.19 10.19
CA MET A 601 7.37 -7.29 10.27
C MET A 601 8.57 -8.07 10.79
N TRP A 602 9.75 -7.78 10.26
CA TRP A 602 11.00 -8.38 10.72
C TRP A 602 11.79 -7.31 11.46
N ALA A 603 12.27 -7.65 12.66
CA ALA A 603 13.30 -6.88 13.32
C ALA A 603 14.64 -7.43 12.84
N GLU A 604 15.28 -6.71 11.91
CA GLU A 604 16.61 -7.08 11.45
C GLU A 604 17.60 -6.94 12.60
N THR A 605 18.33 -8.01 12.92
CA THR A 605 19.30 -7.99 14.01
C THR A 605 20.46 -8.91 13.68
N TRP A 606 21.68 -8.40 13.83
CA TRP A 606 22.90 -9.16 13.66
C TRP A 606 23.65 -9.21 14.97
N SER A 607 24.24 -10.36 15.31
CA SER A 607 24.91 -10.54 16.59
C SER A 607 26.29 -11.18 16.49
N GLY A 608 27.20 -10.80 17.39
CA GLY A 608 28.52 -11.41 17.55
C GLY A 608 28.94 -11.43 19.01
N VAL A 609 29.88 -12.30 19.37
CA VAL A 609 30.35 -12.43 20.77
C VAL A 609 31.80 -11.97 20.88
N ILE A 610 32.03 -10.96 21.72
CA ILE A 610 33.37 -10.59 22.17
C ILE A 610 33.82 -11.65 23.17
N SER A 611 34.99 -12.25 22.93
CA SER A 611 35.63 -13.20 23.84
C SER A 611 37.09 -12.82 24.03
N THR A 612 37.42 -12.20 25.16
CA THR A 612 38.78 -11.76 25.49
C THR A 612 39.03 -11.70 26.99
N SER A 613 40.25 -11.40 27.40
CA SER A 613 40.59 -11.15 28.81
C SER A 613 41.28 -9.79 28.93
N VAL A 614 41.04 -9.12 30.04
CA VAL A 614 41.71 -7.88 30.44
C VAL A 614 42.48 -8.14 31.73
N SER A 615 43.44 -7.27 32.07
CA SER A 615 44.35 -7.53 33.19
C SER A 615 44.50 -6.38 34.17
N ASP A 616 44.10 -5.17 33.80
CA ASP A 616 44.25 -3.97 34.62
C ASP A 616 42.99 -3.07 34.53
N LEU A 617 42.64 -2.35 35.61
CA LEU A 617 41.53 -1.37 35.60
C LEU A 617 41.79 -0.18 34.68
N SER A 618 43.06 0.08 34.35
CA SER A 618 43.45 1.07 33.36
C SER A 618 43.27 0.59 31.91
N ASP A 619 43.01 -0.70 31.70
CA ASP A 619 42.69 -1.21 30.37
C ASP A 619 41.36 -0.61 29.88
N SER A 620 41.27 -0.31 28.59
CA SER A 620 40.03 0.15 27.96
C SER A 620 39.68 -0.78 26.81
N LEU A 621 38.53 -1.45 26.89
CA LEU A 621 38.05 -2.34 25.84
C LEU A 621 37.01 -1.60 24.98
N PHE A 622 37.36 -1.32 23.73
CA PHE A 622 36.46 -0.70 22.75
C PHE A 622 35.95 -1.74 21.75
N TYR A 623 34.75 -1.54 21.24
CA TYR A 623 34.15 -2.40 20.22
C TYR A 623 33.32 -1.60 19.21
N TRP A 624 33.17 -2.12 18.00
CA TRP A 624 32.32 -1.55 16.94
C TRP A 624 32.00 -2.63 15.90
N ALA A 625 30.97 -2.42 15.09
CA ALA A 625 30.69 -3.23 13.93
C ALA A 625 31.15 -2.55 12.64
N SER A 626 31.52 -3.33 11.62
CA SER A 626 31.68 -2.85 10.25
C SER A 626 30.99 -3.76 9.25
N VAL A 627 30.63 -3.21 8.10
CA VAL A 627 30.04 -3.96 6.99
C VAL A 627 30.47 -3.34 5.68
N ARG A 628 30.70 -4.17 4.67
CA ARG A 628 31.01 -3.72 3.31
C ARG A 628 29.83 -3.95 2.39
N ASP A 629 29.58 -3.01 1.50
CA ASP A 629 28.66 -3.24 0.39
C ASP A 629 29.23 -4.27 -0.60
N SER A 630 28.39 -4.76 -1.50
CA SER A 630 28.78 -5.68 -2.58
C SER A 630 29.17 -4.96 -3.88
N SER A 631 29.43 -3.65 -3.81
CA SER A 631 29.90 -2.86 -4.95
C SER A 631 31.33 -3.25 -5.36
N THR A 632 31.80 -2.78 -6.51
CA THR A 632 33.19 -2.99 -6.93
C THR A 632 34.18 -2.32 -5.98
N ALA A 633 33.78 -1.19 -5.37
CA ALA A 633 34.61 -0.46 -4.40
C ALA A 633 34.62 -1.13 -3.01
N GLN A 634 33.60 -1.94 -2.69
CA GLN A 634 33.38 -2.53 -1.37
C GLN A 634 33.42 -1.47 -0.26
N ASN A 635 32.60 -0.42 -0.39
CA ASN A 635 32.62 0.69 0.56
C ASN A 635 32.30 0.16 1.96
N GLU A 636 33.06 0.58 2.96
CA GLU A 636 32.96 0.08 4.32
C GLU A 636 32.25 1.09 5.23
N GLY A 637 31.11 0.66 5.77
CA GLY A 637 30.39 1.33 6.84
C GLY A 637 30.86 0.85 8.21
N THR A 638 30.88 1.73 9.20
CA THR A 638 31.18 1.38 10.59
C THR A 638 30.13 1.95 11.53
N SER A 639 29.76 1.20 12.56
CA SER A 639 28.93 1.72 13.64
C SER A 639 29.67 2.77 14.47
N GLU A 640 28.97 3.38 15.42
CA GLU A 640 29.60 4.04 16.56
C GLU A 640 30.53 3.07 17.33
N LYS A 641 31.47 3.62 18.12
CA LYS A 641 32.33 2.82 19.00
C LYS A 641 31.73 2.73 20.40
N GLY A 642 31.46 1.51 20.85
CA GLY A 642 31.15 1.20 22.23
C GLY A 642 32.42 1.02 23.07
N GLN A 643 32.25 1.12 24.39
CA GLN A 643 33.29 0.85 25.37
C GLN A 643 32.72 -0.05 26.46
N ILE A 644 33.41 -1.15 26.76
CA ILE A 644 33.11 -1.98 27.93
C ILE A 644 33.82 -1.34 29.13
N GLN A 645 33.04 -1.00 30.16
CA GLN A 645 33.58 -0.46 31.39
C GLN A 645 34.21 -1.60 32.22
N LEU A 646 35.46 -1.42 32.64
CA LEU A 646 36.13 -2.35 33.53
C LEU A 646 35.93 -1.95 34.99
N SER A 647 35.71 -2.94 35.84
CA SER A 647 35.36 -2.72 37.24
C SER A 647 35.81 -3.88 38.13
N ILE A 648 35.89 -3.65 39.43
CA ILE A 648 36.02 -4.70 40.47
C ILE A 648 34.66 -5.21 40.95
N ARG A 649 33.61 -4.87 40.18
CA ARG A 649 32.21 -5.26 40.38
C ARG A 649 31.58 -5.53 39.03
N ASP A 650 30.80 -6.59 38.93
CA ASP A 650 30.03 -6.98 37.75
C ASP A 650 28.60 -7.29 38.19
N THR A 651 27.62 -6.71 37.49
CA THR A 651 26.21 -6.93 37.80
C THR A 651 25.73 -8.05 36.90
N VAL A 652 25.73 -9.26 37.44
CA VAL A 652 25.48 -10.50 36.70
C VAL A 652 24.00 -10.79 36.50
N GLY A 653 23.10 -10.10 37.21
CA GLY A 653 21.65 -10.15 36.97
C GLY A 653 21.07 -8.75 36.98
N PHE A 654 21.32 -7.96 35.93
CA PHE A 654 20.87 -6.58 35.80
C PHE A 654 19.43 -6.53 35.29
N TRP A 655 18.47 -6.26 36.18
CA TRP A 655 17.04 -6.35 35.85
C TRP A 655 16.43 -5.02 35.46
N TYR A 656 17.06 -3.90 35.85
CA TYR A 656 16.53 -2.56 35.66
C TYR A 656 16.14 -2.24 34.20
N ASP A 657 17.01 -2.60 33.25
CA ASP A 657 16.78 -2.46 31.81
C ASP A 657 16.94 -3.80 31.09
N ALA A 658 16.64 -4.92 31.78
CA ALA A 658 16.88 -6.26 31.24
C ALA A 658 16.28 -6.40 29.84
N GLN A 659 17.18 -6.48 28.85
CA GLN A 659 16.90 -6.90 27.49
C GLN A 659 17.25 -8.38 27.36
N TYR A 660 17.00 -8.96 26.19
CA TYR A 660 17.30 -10.36 25.92
C TYR A 660 18.76 -10.75 26.27
N ASP A 661 19.70 -9.83 26.08
CA ASP A 661 21.13 -10.06 26.35
C ASP A 661 21.49 -10.12 27.84
N ASP A 662 20.85 -9.32 28.69
CA ASP A 662 21.08 -9.35 30.14
C ASP A 662 20.54 -10.66 30.76
N MET A 663 19.62 -11.32 30.06
CA MET A 663 19.03 -12.60 30.44
C MET A 663 19.73 -13.80 29.79
N ALA A 664 20.64 -13.60 28.84
CA ALA A 664 21.26 -14.70 28.08
C ALA A 664 22.12 -15.62 28.95
N ASP A 665 22.65 -15.10 30.07
CA ASP A 665 23.43 -15.84 31.05
C ASP A 665 22.53 -16.49 32.15
N TRP A 666 21.20 -16.47 31.98
CA TRP A 666 20.23 -16.98 32.95
C TRP A 666 19.24 -17.98 32.34
N ASP A 667 19.13 -19.15 32.96
CA ASP A 667 17.96 -20.01 32.80
C ASP A 667 16.86 -19.48 33.74
N MET A 668 15.94 -18.72 33.16
CA MET A 668 14.90 -18.00 33.90
C MET A 668 13.91 -18.94 34.60
N PHE A 669 13.32 -18.46 35.69
CA PHE A 669 12.16 -19.09 36.33
C PHE A 669 11.06 -19.39 35.31
N THR A 670 10.39 -20.54 35.44
CA THR A 670 9.23 -20.88 34.61
C THR A 670 8.02 -20.00 34.96
N TYR A 671 7.86 -19.68 36.24
CA TYR A 671 6.80 -18.82 36.77
C TYR A 671 7.36 -17.46 37.23
N GLY A 672 8.41 -17.00 36.55
CA GLY A 672 9.03 -15.70 36.77
C GLY A 672 8.42 -14.60 35.91
N GLU A 673 8.27 -13.41 36.47
CA GLU A 673 7.93 -12.20 35.73
C GLU A 673 8.77 -11.01 36.18
N PHE A 674 8.96 -10.05 35.28
CA PHE A 674 9.56 -8.77 35.63
C PHE A 674 8.49 -7.81 36.13
N GLN A 675 8.68 -7.28 37.34
CA GLN A 675 7.82 -6.24 37.89
C GLN A 675 8.54 -4.90 37.89
N ASN A 676 7.90 -3.87 37.31
CA ASN A 676 8.37 -2.49 37.37
C ASN A 676 7.90 -1.77 38.63
N GLY A 677 8.73 -0.87 39.17
CA GLY A 677 8.39 0.04 40.27
C GLY A 677 8.30 -0.64 41.63
N PHE A 678 9.20 -1.59 41.93
CA PHE A 678 9.31 -2.17 43.26
C PHE A 678 9.86 -1.14 44.25
N VAL A 679 8.95 -0.61 45.07
CA VAL A 679 9.25 0.36 46.13
C VAL A 679 8.77 -0.20 47.47
N TYR A 680 9.67 -0.22 48.46
CA TYR A 680 9.37 -0.64 49.83
C TYR A 680 9.95 0.37 50.83
N ASP A 681 9.09 1.06 51.58
CA ASP A 681 9.45 2.22 52.39
C ASP A 681 10.22 3.28 51.57
N ASP A 682 11.47 3.59 51.92
CA ASP A 682 12.36 4.53 51.20
C ASP A 682 13.28 3.82 50.18
N LEU A 683 13.15 2.50 50.01
CA LEU A 683 13.93 1.70 49.09
C LEU A 683 13.21 1.56 47.74
N ASP A 684 13.90 1.92 46.67
CA ASP A 684 13.44 1.77 45.29
C ASP A 684 14.44 0.89 44.53
N TRP A 685 13.98 -0.31 44.16
CA TRP A 685 14.73 -1.24 43.30
C TRP A 685 14.34 -1.10 41.82
N GLY A 686 13.38 -0.24 41.49
CA GLY A 686 12.93 -0.08 40.11
C GLY A 686 12.33 -1.38 39.57
N ARG A 687 12.98 -1.99 38.57
CA ARG A 687 12.48 -3.22 37.93
C ARG A 687 13.19 -4.44 38.50
N VAL A 688 12.41 -5.39 39.00
CA VAL A 688 12.88 -6.60 39.69
C VAL A 688 12.37 -7.86 39.00
N LEU A 689 13.03 -8.99 39.23
CA LEU A 689 12.55 -10.31 38.83
C LEU A 689 11.81 -10.96 40.01
N ILE A 690 10.60 -11.46 39.77
CA ILE A 690 9.78 -12.10 40.81
C ILE A 690 9.34 -13.48 40.34
N SER A 691 9.55 -14.50 41.19
CA SER A 691 8.88 -15.80 41.02
C SER A 691 7.55 -15.81 41.77
N HIS A 692 6.45 -16.14 41.09
CA HIS A 692 5.12 -16.33 41.65
C HIS A 692 4.67 -17.79 41.54
N LEU A 693 5.25 -18.66 42.37
CA LEU A 693 4.90 -20.08 42.36
C LEU A 693 3.67 -20.32 43.25
N ASN A 694 2.55 -20.78 42.68
CA ASN A 694 1.37 -21.19 43.43
C ASN A 694 1.38 -22.70 43.68
N ALA A 695 0.73 -23.15 44.76
CA ALA A 695 0.63 -24.57 45.11
C ALA A 695 -0.19 -25.41 44.13
N ASN A 696 -0.87 -24.78 43.16
CA ASN A 696 -1.59 -25.46 42.08
C ASN A 696 -0.77 -25.54 40.77
N ASP A 697 0.40 -24.89 40.72
CA ASP A 697 1.30 -24.86 39.57
C ASP A 697 2.24 -26.09 39.66
N ASP A 698 3.55 -25.88 39.83
CA ASP A 698 4.54 -26.92 40.16
C ASP A 698 4.97 -26.85 41.63
N THR A 699 5.55 -27.94 42.13
CA THR A 699 6.06 -27.97 43.51
C THR A 699 7.36 -27.19 43.66
N GLU A 700 8.14 -27.04 42.59
CA GLU A 700 9.40 -26.30 42.58
C GLU A 700 9.53 -25.43 41.32
N ASP A 701 10.24 -24.31 41.44
CA ASP A 701 10.68 -23.47 40.30
C ASP A 701 12.13 -23.01 40.54
N THR A 702 12.92 -22.85 39.48
CA THR A 702 14.35 -22.59 39.59
C THR A 702 14.83 -21.52 38.62
N LEU A 703 15.62 -20.57 39.12
CA LEU A 703 16.38 -19.60 38.35
C LEU A 703 17.87 -19.93 38.48
N THR A 704 18.54 -20.21 37.37
CA THR A 704 19.96 -20.61 37.36
C THR A 704 20.80 -19.61 36.58
N TYR A 705 21.91 -19.16 37.18
CA TYR A 705 22.93 -18.44 36.42
C TYR A 705 23.76 -19.44 35.61
N SER A 706 23.52 -19.49 34.30
CA SER A 706 24.04 -20.53 33.40
C SER A 706 25.48 -20.27 32.94
N ARG A 707 25.96 -19.03 33.06
CA ARG A 707 27.37 -18.70 32.79
C ARG A 707 28.30 -19.23 33.89
N ILE A 708 29.33 -19.95 33.46
CA ILE A 708 30.40 -20.43 34.32
C ILE A 708 31.29 -19.25 34.72
N LEU A 709 31.40 -19.01 36.03
CA LEU A 709 32.34 -18.03 36.58
C LEU A 709 33.66 -18.71 36.94
N ASP A 710 34.72 -18.36 36.23
CA ASP A 710 36.08 -18.74 36.62
C ASP A 710 36.56 -17.83 37.74
N LEU A 711 36.63 -18.36 38.96
CA LEU A 711 37.05 -17.61 40.15
C LEU A 711 38.53 -17.84 40.48
N SER A 712 39.27 -18.62 39.67
CA SER A 712 40.63 -19.08 39.95
C SER A 712 41.69 -17.96 40.03
N GLY A 713 41.31 -16.72 39.73
CA GLY A 713 42.16 -15.52 39.78
C GLY A 713 41.85 -14.52 40.89
N PHE A 714 40.83 -14.76 41.72
CA PHE A 714 40.40 -13.81 42.76
C PHE A 714 41.12 -14.05 44.10
N ASP A 715 41.47 -12.97 44.80
CA ASP A 715 41.98 -13.08 46.18
C ASP A 715 40.82 -13.17 47.18
N ASP A 716 39.89 -12.21 47.09
CA ASP A 716 38.62 -12.21 47.80
C ASP A 716 37.50 -11.87 46.80
N VAL A 717 36.36 -12.55 46.91
CA VAL A 717 35.20 -12.29 46.04
C VAL A 717 33.89 -12.60 46.76
N TRP A 718 32.90 -11.75 46.52
CA TRP A 718 31.58 -11.83 47.13
C TRP A 718 30.48 -11.77 46.08
N LEU A 719 29.41 -12.48 46.37
CA LEU A 719 28.13 -12.37 45.68
C LEU A 719 27.15 -11.59 46.56
N THR A 720 26.72 -10.44 46.08
CA THR A 720 25.70 -9.61 46.72
C THR A 720 24.37 -9.83 46.01
N ILE A 721 23.36 -10.24 46.77
CA ILE A 721 22.02 -10.56 46.27
C ILE A 721 21.02 -9.67 47.02
N PRO A 722 20.50 -8.61 46.39
CA PRO A 722 19.33 -7.92 46.91
C PRO A 722 18.08 -8.80 46.69
N MET A 723 17.35 -9.07 47.77
CA MET A 723 16.16 -9.89 47.71
C MET A 723 15.10 -9.56 48.76
N ALA A 724 13.85 -9.85 48.43
CA ALA A 724 12.73 -9.88 49.35
C ALA A 724 11.93 -11.16 49.10
N ALA A 725 11.23 -11.68 50.10
CA ALA A 725 10.44 -12.88 49.88
C ALA A 725 9.26 -13.00 50.81
N ASN A 726 8.25 -13.72 50.34
CA ASN A 726 7.12 -14.17 51.11
C ASN A 726 6.93 -15.67 50.85
N PHE A 727 7.66 -16.49 51.61
CA PHE A 727 7.49 -17.94 51.58
C PHE A 727 6.36 -18.40 52.50
N ARG A 728 5.84 -17.54 53.39
CA ARG A 728 4.92 -17.92 54.47
C ARG A 728 5.53 -18.99 55.39
N ASP A 729 4.71 -19.62 56.24
CA ASP A 729 5.16 -20.66 57.16
C ASP A 729 5.36 -22.02 56.44
N ASN A 730 6.08 -22.95 57.08
CA ASN A 730 6.33 -24.32 56.62
C ASN A 730 5.01 -24.99 56.15
N PRO A 731 4.94 -25.61 54.94
CA PRO A 731 6.04 -26.27 54.20
C PRO A 731 6.73 -25.52 53.06
N ASN A 732 6.44 -24.24 52.84
CA ASN A 732 7.06 -23.48 51.75
C ASN A 732 8.46 -22.96 52.12
N PHE A 733 9.38 -22.93 51.16
CA PHE A 733 10.73 -22.40 51.37
C PHE A 733 11.43 -22.01 50.06
N GLY A 734 12.45 -21.16 50.16
CA GLY A 734 13.41 -20.89 49.09
C GLY A 734 14.81 -21.38 49.46
N VAL A 735 15.62 -21.80 48.49
CA VAL A 735 17.00 -22.24 48.69
C VAL A 735 17.92 -21.54 47.71
N LEU A 736 18.98 -20.92 48.22
CA LEU A 736 20.13 -20.51 47.41
C LEU A 736 21.14 -21.66 47.39
N GLU A 737 21.58 -22.06 46.21
CA GLU A 737 22.50 -23.17 46.02
C GLU A 737 23.70 -22.76 45.17
N PHE A 738 24.86 -23.30 45.52
CA PHE A 738 26.11 -23.12 44.79
C PHE A 738 26.59 -24.44 44.20
N SER A 739 27.29 -24.37 43.08
CA SER A 739 27.93 -25.51 42.43
C SER A 739 29.29 -25.09 41.87
N ASP A 740 30.29 -25.96 42.05
CA ASP A 740 31.65 -25.84 41.52
C ASP A 740 31.91 -26.76 40.32
N ASP A 741 30.88 -27.45 39.82
CA ASP A 741 30.97 -28.32 38.63
C ASP A 741 29.72 -28.27 37.72
N GLY A 742 28.68 -27.53 38.13
CA GLY A 742 27.40 -27.42 37.43
C GLY A 742 26.47 -28.63 37.58
N GLU A 743 26.96 -29.74 38.13
CA GLU A 743 26.21 -31.00 38.30
C GLU A 743 25.71 -31.19 39.73
N PHE A 744 26.56 -30.91 40.72
CA PHE A 744 26.28 -31.08 42.14
C PHE A 744 26.01 -29.72 42.81
N TRP A 745 24.77 -29.57 43.29
CA TRP A 745 24.28 -28.32 43.87
C TRP A 745 24.18 -28.44 45.40
N THR A 746 24.91 -27.60 46.12
CA THR A 746 24.94 -27.59 47.58
C THR A 746 24.11 -26.43 48.13
N PRO A 747 23.12 -26.70 49.01
CA PRO A 747 22.36 -25.64 49.68
C PRO A 747 23.26 -24.73 50.53
N ARG A 748 23.29 -23.44 50.18
CA ARG A 748 24.03 -22.42 50.94
C ARG A 748 23.19 -21.83 52.06
N GLN A 749 21.92 -21.54 51.77
CA GLN A 749 20.97 -20.97 52.72
C GLN A 749 19.54 -21.33 52.32
N THR A 750 18.73 -21.69 53.32
CA THR A 750 17.28 -21.91 53.17
C THR A 750 16.52 -20.78 53.85
N PHE A 751 15.50 -20.29 53.16
CA PHE A 751 14.66 -19.17 53.53
C PHE A 751 13.23 -19.63 53.77
N THR A 752 12.62 -19.17 54.85
CA THR A 752 11.22 -19.42 55.19
C THR A 752 10.60 -18.14 55.75
N GLY A 753 9.26 -18.06 55.78
CA GLY A 753 8.56 -16.90 56.32
C GLY A 753 8.56 -15.69 55.39
N ASN A 754 8.27 -14.54 55.97
CA ASN A 754 8.33 -13.25 55.29
C ASN A 754 9.69 -12.58 55.56
N ILE A 755 10.33 -12.12 54.49
CA ILE A 755 11.65 -11.51 54.48
C ILE A 755 11.52 -10.12 53.89
N SER A 756 11.64 -9.10 54.75
CA SER A 756 11.76 -7.71 54.31
C SER A 756 12.98 -7.53 53.39
N PRO A 757 12.90 -6.63 52.40
CA PRO A 757 14.00 -6.32 51.47
C PRO A 757 15.33 -6.12 52.19
N ARG A 758 16.36 -6.78 51.67
CA ARG A 758 17.73 -6.72 52.21
C ARG A 758 18.75 -7.15 51.16
N TRP A 759 20.02 -6.87 51.42
CA TRP A 759 21.15 -7.37 50.67
C TRP A 759 21.79 -8.52 51.43
N LEU A 760 21.97 -9.65 50.76
CA LEU A 760 22.71 -10.79 51.29
C LEU A 760 24.08 -10.82 50.65
N HIS A 761 25.11 -10.92 51.48
CA HIS A 761 26.50 -10.98 51.03
C HIS A 761 27.07 -12.37 51.30
N TYR A 762 27.47 -13.07 50.24
CA TYR A 762 28.08 -14.39 50.32
C TYR A 762 29.56 -14.29 49.95
N ASP A 763 30.41 -14.59 50.92
CA ASP A 763 31.84 -14.79 50.70
C ASP A 763 32.06 -16.07 49.89
N LEU A 764 32.65 -15.93 48.71
CA LEU A 764 32.99 -17.02 47.82
C LEU A 764 34.50 -17.33 47.83
N SER A 765 35.27 -16.83 48.81
CA SER A 765 36.72 -17.08 48.91
C SER A 765 37.09 -18.57 49.02
N ALA A 766 36.14 -19.44 49.38
CA ALA A 766 36.33 -20.89 49.33
C ALA A 766 36.38 -21.47 47.90
N TYR A 767 35.92 -20.70 46.91
CA TYR A 767 35.82 -21.07 45.50
C TYR A 767 36.84 -20.36 44.61
N THR A 768 37.70 -19.50 45.15
CA THR A 768 38.68 -18.71 44.38
C THR A 768 39.83 -19.52 43.78
N ASN A 769 39.81 -20.83 43.94
CA ASN A 769 40.69 -21.77 43.26
C ASN A 769 39.96 -22.68 42.27
N GLN A 770 38.66 -22.45 42.04
CA GLN A 770 37.84 -23.18 41.08
C GLN A 770 37.71 -22.35 39.79
N ASP A 771 37.85 -23.01 38.65
CA ASP A 771 37.57 -22.45 37.32
C ASP A 771 36.09 -22.55 36.93
N HIS A 772 35.29 -23.12 37.83
CA HIS A 772 33.85 -23.27 37.67
C HIS A 772 33.15 -22.85 38.96
N PHE A 773 32.29 -21.85 38.86
CA PHE A 773 31.32 -21.50 39.88
C PHE A 773 30.01 -21.06 39.25
N GLN A 774 28.90 -21.59 39.77
CA GLN A 774 27.55 -21.19 39.42
C GLN A 774 26.66 -21.16 40.66
N PHE A 775 25.55 -20.45 40.57
CA PHE A 775 24.57 -20.35 41.63
C PHE A 775 23.15 -20.36 41.06
N ARG A 776 22.20 -20.80 41.88
CA ARG A 776 20.78 -20.83 41.51
C ARG A 776 19.87 -20.60 42.69
N PHE A 777 18.68 -20.12 42.40
CA PHE A 777 17.59 -19.93 43.34
C PHE A 777 16.52 -20.96 43.08
N ARG A 778 16.14 -21.71 44.10
CA ARG A 778 15.11 -22.74 44.00
C ARG A 778 13.98 -22.45 44.98
N VAL A 779 12.78 -22.28 44.45
CA VAL A 779 11.56 -22.06 45.22
C VAL A 779 10.84 -23.39 45.36
N HIS A 780 10.29 -23.67 46.54
CA HIS A 780 9.42 -24.82 46.79
C HIS A 780 8.09 -24.35 47.40
N CYS A 781 6.98 -24.71 46.76
CA CYS A 781 5.63 -24.35 47.17
C CYS A 781 4.75 -25.59 47.32
N GLU A 782 4.40 -25.91 48.57
CA GLU A 782 3.48 -27.00 48.91
C GLU A 782 2.10 -26.49 49.34
N SER A 783 1.98 -25.21 49.70
CA SER A 783 0.71 -24.63 50.14
C SER A 783 0.57 -23.16 49.73
N GLN A 784 -0.64 -22.78 49.29
CA GLN A 784 -0.97 -21.40 48.90
C GLN A 784 -0.08 -20.88 47.77
N PHE A 785 0.87 -19.99 48.06
CA PHE A 785 1.82 -19.47 47.09
C PHE A 785 3.11 -19.01 47.79
N THR A 786 4.16 -18.87 47.00
CA THR A 786 5.45 -18.27 47.40
C THR A 786 5.82 -17.13 46.46
N GLU A 787 6.43 -16.10 47.01
CA GLU A 787 7.03 -15.01 46.22
C GLU A 787 8.51 -14.86 46.58
N TRP A 788 9.38 -14.87 45.56
CA TRP A 788 10.78 -14.50 45.72
C TRP A 788 11.11 -13.38 44.75
N VAL A 789 11.37 -12.20 45.30
CA VAL A 789 11.82 -11.00 44.59
C VAL A 789 13.34 -10.96 44.63
N ILE A 790 13.94 -10.82 43.46
CA ILE A 790 15.39 -10.74 43.24
C ILE A 790 15.65 -9.48 42.44
N ASP A 791 16.61 -8.69 42.91
CA ASP A 791 17.08 -7.50 42.22
C ASP A 791 18.57 -7.64 41.83
N ASP A 792 19.14 -6.61 41.18
CA ASP A 792 20.50 -6.53 40.63
C ASP A 792 21.57 -7.33 41.40
N ILE A 793 21.89 -8.53 40.91
CA ILE A 793 22.87 -9.41 41.56
C ILE A 793 24.27 -8.97 41.18
N VAL A 794 25.13 -8.72 42.18
CA VAL A 794 26.46 -8.15 41.98
C VAL A 794 27.54 -9.10 42.46
N LEU A 795 28.45 -9.49 41.57
CA LEU A 795 29.72 -10.13 41.90
C LEU A 795 30.78 -9.03 42.10
N HIS A 796 31.50 -9.02 43.22
CA HIS A 796 32.55 -8.02 43.46
C HIS A 796 33.72 -8.53 44.30
N SER A 797 34.88 -7.93 44.11
CA SER A 797 36.10 -8.15 44.91
C SER A 797 36.41 -6.97 45.87
N ASP A 798 35.49 -6.02 45.99
CA ASP A 798 35.63 -4.85 46.87
C ASP A 798 34.94 -5.07 48.23
N SER A 799 35.74 -5.25 49.28
CA SER A 799 35.23 -5.45 50.64
C SER A 799 34.44 -4.26 51.21
N THR A 800 34.57 -3.06 50.64
CA THR A 800 33.82 -1.87 51.10
C THR A 800 32.31 -1.95 50.80
N VAL A 801 31.91 -2.87 49.91
CA VAL A 801 30.50 -3.10 49.53
C VAL A 801 29.72 -3.86 50.59
N LEU A 802 30.41 -4.63 51.44
CA LEU A 802 29.80 -5.51 52.44
C LEU A 802 29.07 -4.75 53.56
N GLY A 803 29.32 -3.44 53.70
CA GLY A 803 28.70 -2.58 54.71
C GLY A 803 27.51 -1.76 54.21
N ILE A 804 27.10 -1.93 52.95
CA ILE A 804 26.00 -1.16 52.33
C ILE A 804 24.68 -1.90 52.59
N GLU A 805 24.25 -2.00 53.85
CA GLU A 805 22.93 -2.58 54.18
C GLU A 805 21.76 -1.60 53.92
N ASN A 806 22.03 -0.34 53.56
CA ASN A 806 21.04 0.67 53.13
C ASN A 806 21.78 1.86 52.51
N ASN A 807 21.45 2.26 51.28
CA ASN A 807 21.92 3.53 50.72
C ASN A 807 20.74 4.46 50.40
N PRO A 808 20.24 5.27 51.35
CA PRO A 808 19.67 6.55 50.98
C PRO A 808 20.84 7.53 50.75
N LEU A 809 21.13 7.80 49.47
CA LEU A 809 21.71 9.04 48.93
C LEU A 809 22.86 9.73 49.72
N LEU A 810 24.08 9.65 49.16
CA LEU A 810 25.12 10.68 49.30
C LEU A 810 24.61 12.04 48.76
N PRO A 811 25.27 13.20 48.99
CA PRO A 811 26.14 13.65 50.10
C PRO A 811 25.85 15.12 50.54
N ILE A 812 25.98 15.52 51.82
CA ILE A 812 26.19 16.96 52.14
C ILE A 812 27.14 17.19 53.33
N LYS A 813 28.34 17.72 52.99
CA LYS A 813 29.25 18.64 53.74
C LYS A 813 30.41 18.10 54.60
N PHE A 814 31.58 18.54 54.12
CA PHE A 814 32.86 18.78 54.79
C PHE A 814 32.82 19.61 56.10
N SER A 815 33.90 19.46 56.89
CA SER A 815 34.63 20.41 57.78
C SER A 815 34.62 20.02 59.27
N LEU A 816 35.67 20.12 60.09
CA LEU A 816 37.15 20.28 59.98
C LEU A 816 37.73 20.12 61.41
N HIS A 817 39.03 19.82 61.53
CA HIS A 817 39.86 19.82 62.76
C HIS A 817 39.65 18.63 63.71
N GLN A 818 40.69 17.93 64.18
CA GLN A 818 42.11 18.25 64.32
C GLN A 818 42.94 16.96 64.27
#